data_AF-A0A7W4ZTH4-F1
#
_entry.id   AF-A0A7W4ZTH4-F1
#
_cell.length_a   1.000
_cell.length_b   1.000
_cell.length_c   1.000
_cell.angle_alpha   90.00
_cell.angle_beta   90.00
_cell.angle_gamma   90.00
#
_symmetry.space_group_name_H-M   'P 1'
#
loop_
_entity.id
_entity.type
_entity.pdbx_description
1 polymer ?
#
loop_
_entity_poly.entity_id
_entity_poly.type
_entity_poly.pdbx_seq_one_letter_code
_entity_poly.pdbx_strand_id
1 'polypeptide(L)'
;MTTGTTASRRGKVRAAQLNGVDTVETGDDGLLLTVTFLGKAPHGLCPENVRIDGGRRVTGITAVDVSVEREEDPELDDRLYVTLDRAGDTSRYRLSLVETDPYGRPGTEPYRGFDQRYHSATFSFRPDCPTPFDCKDEHRPETDFPAAPVIDYTARDYETIRKLLLDRLALTTPDWVERNPADLGMTLVELLAHTGDQISYHQDAVATEAYLDTARRRVSVRRHVKLIDYAMHDGCNARAYVTVRTADDQTLAPGTFRFASVDVRSLDPHDRPEPGTVIDEADLGDLDERGSVEVFEPVVATDPLELRVAHNAIRLWTWGGEVCTLPRGATAATLRDAWVDAETCRERRLALRPGDVLVLEEVKGPRTGTPGDADPAHRQAVRITSVTPGLDRIEDQPVLEITWAAEDALRFPLCLTTRGGRDCLPVEDVTLARGNVVLADHGRTLTGLPETVTVPPVPAVTAPCDPPPASGRGYPHLASLAFGCHDTEEGNAPARLINALTDRTESGRALVPGDVRELFDVVGEAATNRAGLGLESAGQRHEQVVPGTAYAQAAALRTLLAQSVYPGIAPRFRPVLGRTPVTQAVPFPDPGTVAAGQAERIAAIPGRVRQRLVELWRSARDRDGLGQEEIAELAVIYGLNVLERFELHRHPVRALRELLYRSDQLLDTKLRRVEVLAARARAGTVLDGHIAWEIAHAWGPAYATGLHPEETVLRGSATAALVQDPRRALPAVRPHDGDETWVPRRDLLDSGPRERHFVGELEDDGRLALRFGDGRHGAKPTPGSRLALRYRLGGGTAGNVGAEAINHLVVQGDCDAPVAVVRNPLPATGGIQPEPVEQVRQLAPLDLRRTRLRAVTAEDYAALAGALPGVQRAAAEIRWTGSVQEAHIAIDAYGTADPSPGLLDSVAQALETYRRIGHDLVVGAARLVPLDIALSVCAKPGHQHGQILAELYRVLGSGRLPGGRLGFFHPDAFTFGEPVRLSRLVAVAAAVPGVESVEVTRLRRLSEQDRGEKEDGVLRLGPLEIATCDNDPDRPENGLLAISLGGAR
;
A
#
# COMPACT_ATOMS: atom_id res chain seq x y z
N MET A 1 -34.13 23.71 -55.20
CA MET A 1 -32.99 24.58 -54.83
C MET A 1 -32.55 24.10 -53.45
N THR A 2 -31.39 23.50 -53.22
CA THR A 2 -30.03 23.79 -53.70
C THR A 2 -29.22 22.49 -53.72
N THR A 3 -28.64 22.18 -54.87
CA THR A 3 -27.67 21.11 -55.12
C THR A 3 -26.29 21.56 -54.64
N GLY A 4 -25.77 20.93 -53.58
CA GLY A 4 -24.41 21.12 -53.06
C GLY A 4 -23.49 20.00 -53.54
N THR A 5 -22.66 20.33 -54.50
CA THR A 5 -21.73 19.49 -55.26
C THR A 5 -20.66 18.82 -54.38
N THR A 6 -20.59 17.49 -54.42
CA THR A 6 -19.43 16.69 -54.00
C THR A 6 -18.27 16.94 -54.97
N ALA A 7 -17.44 17.94 -54.67
CA ALA A 7 -16.19 18.17 -55.37
C ALA A 7 -15.23 16.99 -55.11
N SER A 8 -15.17 16.05 -56.07
CA SER A 8 -14.23 14.93 -56.10
C SER A 8 -12.80 15.41 -55.88
N ARG A 9 -12.03 14.69 -55.04
CA ARG A 9 -10.60 14.94 -54.76
C ARG A 9 -9.76 15.12 -56.04
N ARG A 10 -10.16 14.48 -57.15
CA ARG A 10 -9.56 14.63 -58.49
C ARG A 10 -9.56 16.08 -58.99
N GLY A 11 -10.61 16.86 -58.73
CA GLY A 11 -10.68 18.28 -59.11
C GLY A 11 -9.75 19.18 -58.29
N LYS A 12 -9.48 18.81 -57.03
CA LYS A 12 -8.54 19.55 -56.17
C LYS A 12 -7.08 19.26 -56.50
N VAL A 13 -6.76 18.06 -57.00
CA VAL A 13 -5.41 17.68 -57.46
C VAL A 13 -5.02 18.45 -58.74
N ARG A 14 -5.93 18.56 -59.72
CA ARG A 14 -5.72 19.36 -60.94
C ARG A 14 -5.52 20.86 -60.65
N ALA A 15 -6.23 21.43 -59.68
CA ALA A 15 -6.06 22.83 -59.28
C ALA A 15 -4.74 23.11 -58.52
N ALA A 16 -4.13 22.09 -57.90
CA ALA A 16 -2.90 22.21 -57.12
C ALA A 16 -1.62 21.94 -57.92
N GLN A 17 -1.72 21.72 -59.25
CA GLN A 17 -0.61 21.34 -60.14
C GLN A 17 0.19 20.12 -59.67
N LEU A 18 -0.47 19.16 -59.02
CA LEU A 18 0.13 17.86 -58.65
C LEU A 18 -0.30 16.79 -59.65
N ASN A 19 0.64 15.90 -60.00
CA ASN A 19 0.41 14.84 -60.99
C ASN A 19 -0.15 13.57 -60.33
N GLY A 20 -0.80 12.72 -61.12
CA GLY A 20 -1.31 11.42 -60.69
C GLY A 20 -1.43 10.46 -61.85
N VAL A 21 -1.40 9.15 -61.60
CA VAL A 21 -1.73 8.10 -62.57
C VAL A 21 -3.25 7.92 -62.57
N ASP A 22 -3.91 8.13 -63.71
CA ASP A 22 -5.36 7.94 -63.83
C ASP A 22 -5.68 6.48 -64.18
N THR A 23 -5.12 6.00 -65.29
CA THR A 23 -5.38 4.67 -65.84
C THR A 23 -4.12 4.06 -66.44
N VAL A 24 -4.07 2.73 -66.45
CA VAL A 24 -3.00 1.94 -67.08
C VAL A 24 -3.67 0.89 -67.95
N GLU A 25 -3.40 0.96 -69.26
CA GLU A 25 -3.92 0.04 -70.27
C GLU A 25 -2.78 -0.83 -70.78
N THR A 26 -3.04 -2.12 -71.01
CA THR A 26 -2.05 -3.05 -71.55
C THR A 26 -2.30 -3.23 -73.04
N GLY A 27 -1.25 -3.12 -73.85
CA GLY A 27 -1.30 -3.44 -75.27
C GLY A 27 -1.52 -4.93 -75.51
N ASP A 28 -1.98 -5.27 -76.72
CA ASP A 28 -2.37 -6.65 -77.10
C ASP A 28 -1.22 -7.66 -77.00
N ASP A 29 0.03 -7.21 -77.08
CA ASP A 29 1.24 -8.03 -76.94
C ASP A 29 1.61 -8.35 -75.48
N GLY A 30 0.97 -7.67 -74.52
CA GLY A 30 1.24 -7.80 -73.09
C GLY A 30 2.60 -7.27 -72.64
N LEU A 31 3.34 -6.58 -73.52
CA LEU A 31 4.68 -6.06 -73.24
C LEU A 31 4.70 -4.53 -73.16
N LEU A 32 3.74 -3.84 -73.78
CA LEU A 32 3.61 -2.39 -73.68
C LEU A 32 2.47 -1.97 -72.76
N LEU A 33 2.75 -1.07 -71.81
CA LEU A 33 1.73 -0.42 -70.99
C LEU A 33 1.58 1.05 -71.42
N THR A 34 0.35 1.48 -71.61
CA THR A 34 -0.01 2.89 -71.82
C THR A 34 -0.58 3.44 -70.53
N VAL A 35 0.16 4.34 -69.89
CA VAL A 35 -0.23 4.98 -68.64
C VAL A 35 -0.71 6.39 -68.96
N THR A 36 -1.94 6.73 -68.57
CA THR A 36 -2.50 8.07 -68.76
C THR A 36 -2.43 8.84 -67.43
N PHE A 37 -1.92 10.07 -67.48
CA PHE A 37 -1.78 10.90 -66.29
C PHE A 37 -3.05 11.72 -65.98
N LEU A 38 -3.16 12.19 -64.74
CA LEU A 38 -3.98 13.32 -64.35
C LEU A 38 -3.11 14.58 -64.49
N GLY A 39 -3.20 15.29 -65.61
CA GLY A 39 -2.36 16.43 -65.95
C GLY A 39 -1.19 16.09 -66.89
N LYS A 40 -0.10 16.84 -66.78
CA LYS A 40 1.08 16.72 -67.65
C LYS A 40 2.17 15.81 -67.04
N ALA A 41 2.88 15.07 -67.88
CA ALA A 41 3.89 14.13 -67.44
C ALA A 41 5.14 14.89 -66.90
N PRO A 42 5.68 14.49 -65.73
CA PRO A 42 6.91 15.09 -65.21
C PRO A 42 8.10 14.85 -66.14
N HIS A 43 9.11 15.72 -66.06
CA HIS A 43 10.31 15.61 -66.88
C HIS A 43 11.32 14.67 -66.21
N GLY A 44 12.01 13.83 -67.00
CA GLY A 44 13.10 12.97 -66.50
C GLY A 44 12.66 11.60 -65.96
N LEU A 45 11.49 11.09 -66.33
CA LEU A 45 11.12 9.71 -66.02
C LEU A 45 12.00 8.73 -66.78
N CYS A 46 12.62 7.80 -66.05
CA CYS A 46 13.40 6.70 -66.61
C CYS A 46 12.76 5.34 -66.19
N PRO A 47 13.15 4.22 -66.82
CA PRO A 47 12.63 2.90 -66.46
C PRO A 47 12.78 2.56 -64.98
N GLU A 48 13.84 3.07 -64.33
CA GLU A 48 14.11 2.87 -62.90
C GLU A 48 13.10 3.56 -61.97
N ASN A 49 12.25 4.45 -62.49
CA ASN A 49 11.17 5.11 -61.73
C ASN A 49 9.83 4.34 -61.78
N VAL A 50 9.74 3.28 -62.59
CA VAL A 50 8.51 2.49 -62.75
C VAL A 50 8.61 1.21 -61.94
N ARG A 51 7.72 1.06 -60.97
CA ARG A 51 7.62 -0.14 -60.13
C ARG A 51 6.33 -0.89 -60.40
N ILE A 52 6.44 -2.17 -60.74
CA ILE A 52 5.28 -3.06 -60.96
C ILE A 52 5.26 -4.12 -59.86
N ASP A 53 4.29 -4.01 -58.96
CA ASP A 53 4.05 -4.98 -57.89
C ASP A 53 2.82 -5.83 -58.20
N GLY A 54 2.91 -7.15 -58.09
CA GLY A 54 1.78 -8.06 -58.30
C GLY A 54 2.18 -9.38 -58.95
N GLY A 55 1.17 -10.17 -59.31
CA GLY A 55 1.33 -11.49 -59.92
C GLY A 55 1.34 -12.64 -58.91
N ARG A 56 0.74 -13.78 -59.29
CA ARG A 56 0.77 -15.02 -58.50
C ARG A 56 1.77 -16.03 -59.03
N ARG A 57 1.87 -16.16 -60.37
CA ARG A 57 2.81 -17.07 -61.05
C ARG A 57 3.98 -16.33 -61.69
N VAL A 58 3.75 -15.12 -62.19
CA VAL A 58 4.78 -14.28 -62.82
C VAL A 58 4.97 -13.04 -61.96
N THR A 59 6.11 -12.93 -61.27
CA THR A 59 6.46 -11.80 -60.41
C THR A 59 7.81 -11.21 -60.81
N GLY A 60 8.09 -9.98 -60.39
CA GLY A 60 9.37 -9.30 -60.67
C GLY A 60 9.50 -8.75 -62.10
N ILE A 61 8.40 -8.27 -62.69
CA ILE A 61 8.39 -7.62 -64.01
C ILE A 61 9.04 -6.24 -63.91
N THR A 62 9.95 -5.92 -64.83
CA THR A 62 10.70 -4.66 -64.82
C THR A 62 10.46 -3.87 -66.09
N ALA A 63 10.42 -2.53 -65.99
CA ALA A 63 10.41 -1.66 -67.15
C ALA A 63 11.79 -1.63 -67.81
N VAL A 64 11.83 -1.82 -69.11
CA VAL A 64 13.05 -1.83 -69.93
C VAL A 64 13.23 -0.50 -70.64
N ASP A 65 12.14 0.12 -71.09
CA ASP A 65 12.14 1.42 -71.75
C ASP A 65 10.89 2.22 -71.41
N VAL A 66 11.01 3.55 -71.41
CA VAL A 66 9.93 4.48 -71.09
C VAL A 66 9.98 5.66 -72.06
N SER A 67 8.86 5.92 -72.76
CA SER A 67 8.72 7.08 -73.64
C SER A 67 7.45 7.86 -73.30
N VAL A 68 7.58 9.19 -73.26
CA VAL A 68 6.47 10.10 -72.93
C VAL A 68 5.97 10.74 -74.22
N GLU A 69 4.68 10.59 -74.50
CA GLU A 69 3.99 11.36 -75.54
C GLU A 69 3.26 12.53 -74.89
N ARG A 70 3.63 13.75 -75.28
CA ARG A 70 3.10 14.98 -74.71
C ARG A 70 2.14 15.65 -75.66
N GLU A 71 0.96 15.97 -75.16
CA GLU A 71 -0.06 16.65 -75.95
C GLU A 71 0.14 18.17 -75.89
N GLU A 72 0.08 18.84 -77.06
CA GLU A 72 0.25 20.29 -77.17
C GLU A 72 -0.94 21.07 -76.58
N ASP A 73 -2.12 20.44 -76.50
CA ASP A 73 -3.30 21.03 -75.85
C ASP A 73 -3.17 20.96 -74.32
N PRO A 74 -3.21 22.10 -73.60
CA PRO A 74 -3.10 22.12 -72.14
C PRO A 74 -4.26 21.44 -71.39
N GLU A 75 -5.39 21.18 -72.04
CA GLU A 75 -6.55 20.50 -71.43
C GLU A 75 -6.54 18.97 -71.59
N LEU A 76 -5.63 18.42 -72.41
CA LEU A 76 -5.46 16.97 -72.60
C LEU A 76 -4.32 16.41 -71.74
N ASP A 77 -4.54 15.21 -71.21
CA ASP A 77 -3.61 14.51 -70.33
C ASP A 77 -2.47 13.82 -71.12
N ASP A 78 -1.23 13.91 -70.63
CA ASP A 78 -0.08 13.27 -71.27
C ASP A 78 -0.10 11.75 -71.07
N ARG A 79 0.54 11.02 -71.99
CA ARG A 79 0.64 9.55 -71.95
C ARG A 79 2.09 9.09 -71.80
N LEU A 80 2.26 8.01 -71.04
CA LEU A 80 3.54 7.32 -70.86
C LEU A 80 3.43 5.90 -71.40
N TYR A 81 4.30 5.58 -72.33
CA TYR A 81 4.47 4.24 -72.86
C TYR A 81 5.63 3.56 -72.12
N VAL A 82 5.32 2.47 -71.43
CA VAL A 82 6.28 1.69 -70.66
C VAL A 82 6.42 0.31 -71.31
N THR A 83 7.61 -0.02 -71.80
CA THR A 83 7.91 -1.33 -72.37
C THR A 83 8.49 -2.23 -71.27
N LEU A 84 7.92 -3.42 -71.11
CA LEU A 84 8.28 -4.39 -70.07
C LEU A 84 9.20 -5.48 -70.60
N ASP A 85 9.96 -6.10 -69.70
CA ASP A 85 10.86 -7.22 -70.05
C ASP A 85 10.09 -8.51 -70.39
N ARG A 86 8.88 -8.67 -69.83
CA ARG A 86 7.99 -9.82 -70.06
C ARG A 86 6.53 -9.50 -69.73
N ALA A 87 5.62 -10.25 -70.34
CA ALA A 87 4.19 -10.15 -70.04
C ALA A 87 3.84 -10.88 -68.75
N GLY A 88 2.90 -10.31 -67.97
CA GLY A 88 2.40 -10.92 -66.74
C GLY A 88 1.31 -11.97 -66.95
N ASP A 89 0.87 -12.57 -65.83
CA ASP A 89 -0.26 -13.52 -65.80
C ASP A 89 -1.63 -12.81 -65.72
N THR A 90 -2.72 -13.57 -65.53
CA THR A 90 -4.09 -13.04 -65.41
C THR A 90 -4.42 -12.44 -64.04
N SER A 91 -3.44 -12.33 -63.13
CA SER A 91 -3.63 -11.68 -61.82
C SER A 91 -3.69 -10.16 -61.97
N ARG A 92 -4.15 -9.47 -60.93
CA ARG A 92 -4.14 -8.00 -60.87
C ARG A 92 -2.75 -7.51 -60.48
N TYR A 93 -2.19 -6.58 -61.27
CA TYR A 93 -0.91 -5.92 -61.04
C TYR A 93 -1.13 -4.46 -60.66
N ARG A 94 -0.15 -3.85 -59.99
CA ARG A 94 -0.14 -2.42 -59.64
C ARG A 94 1.12 -1.78 -60.19
N LEU A 95 0.97 -0.77 -61.04
CA LEU A 95 2.05 0.10 -61.49
C LEU A 95 2.10 1.33 -60.58
N SER A 96 3.28 1.67 -60.09
CA SER A 96 3.54 2.83 -59.22
C SER A 96 4.73 3.61 -59.75
N LEU A 97 4.65 4.94 -59.71
CA LEU A 97 5.77 5.82 -60.06
C LEU A 97 6.47 6.31 -58.78
N VAL A 98 7.75 5.99 -58.67
CA VAL A 98 8.53 6.12 -57.44
C VAL A 98 9.88 6.78 -57.68
N GLU A 99 10.42 7.41 -56.65
CA GLU A 99 11.82 7.87 -56.63
C GLU A 99 12.78 6.67 -56.70
N THR A 100 13.95 6.86 -57.29
CA THR A 100 15.00 5.84 -57.29
C THR A 100 15.69 5.79 -55.93
N ASP A 101 16.03 4.58 -55.49
CA ASP A 101 16.87 4.37 -54.33
C ASP A 101 18.35 4.74 -54.63
N PRO A 102 19.23 4.85 -53.62
CA PRO A 102 20.64 5.23 -53.81
C PRO A 102 21.44 4.29 -54.73
N TYR A 103 20.90 3.14 -55.13
CA TYR A 103 21.54 2.14 -55.97
C TYR A 103 20.92 2.06 -57.38
N GLY A 104 20.04 3.00 -57.73
CA GLY A 104 19.43 3.11 -59.06
C GLY A 104 18.30 2.11 -59.30
N ARG A 105 17.60 1.65 -58.25
CA ARG A 105 16.41 0.77 -58.37
C ARG A 105 15.13 1.51 -57.98
N PRO A 106 13.94 1.04 -58.41
CA PRO A 106 12.68 1.68 -58.02
C PRO A 106 12.45 1.59 -56.51
N GLY A 107 12.34 2.74 -55.84
CA GLY A 107 12.13 2.85 -54.40
C GLY A 107 10.68 2.55 -53.96
N THR A 108 10.32 3.05 -52.78
CA THR A 108 8.95 2.92 -52.22
C THR A 108 8.24 4.26 -52.02
N GLU A 109 8.95 5.38 -52.18
CA GLU A 109 8.36 6.71 -52.02
C GLU A 109 7.84 7.24 -53.37
N PRO A 110 6.66 7.91 -53.40
CA PRO A 110 6.10 8.48 -54.62
C PRO A 110 7.06 9.46 -55.31
N TYR A 111 7.12 9.42 -56.63
CA TYR A 111 7.94 10.36 -57.43
C TYR A 111 7.56 11.83 -57.14
N ARG A 112 8.55 12.71 -57.02
CA ARG A 112 8.34 14.10 -56.58
C ARG A 112 7.37 14.84 -57.50
N GLY A 113 6.32 15.39 -56.89
CA GLY A 113 5.23 16.09 -57.60
C GLY A 113 3.97 15.25 -57.82
N PHE A 114 3.93 13.99 -57.34
CA PHE A 114 2.71 13.17 -57.33
C PHE A 114 1.93 13.27 -56.02
N ASP A 115 0.59 13.21 -56.10
CA ASP A 115 -0.26 13.06 -54.91
C ASP A 115 -0.06 11.66 -54.28
N GLN A 116 0.07 11.60 -52.95
CA GLN A 116 0.33 10.38 -52.19
C GLN A 116 -0.68 9.25 -52.47
N ARG A 117 -1.92 9.58 -52.87
CA ARG A 117 -2.97 8.60 -53.16
C ARG A 117 -3.03 8.20 -54.64
N TYR A 118 -2.59 9.06 -55.55
CA TYR A 118 -2.72 8.85 -57.00
C TYR A 118 -1.39 8.55 -57.70
N HIS A 119 -0.35 8.12 -56.99
CA HIS A 119 0.94 7.74 -57.59
C HIS A 119 1.00 6.29 -58.14
N SER A 120 -0.09 5.54 -58.01
CA SER A 120 -0.17 4.15 -58.47
C SER A 120 -1.57 3.80 -59.01
N ALA A 121 -1.63 2.92 -60.00
CA ALA A 121 -2.87 2.37 -60.54
C ALA A 121 -2.78 0.87 -60.79
N THR A 122 -3.91 0.17 -60.71
CA THR A 122 -3.97 -1.28 -60.91
C THR A 122 -4.45 -1.64 -62.30
N PHE A 123 -3.84 -2.66 -62.91
CA PHE A 123 -4.16 -3.15 -64.25
C PHE A 123 -4.04 -4.69 -64.33
N SER A 124 -4.45 -5.26 -65.45
CA SER A 124 -4.33 -6.70 -65.73
C SER A 124 -3.97 -6.91 -67.20
N PHE A 125 -3.07 -7.86 -67.49
CA PHE A 125 -2.52 -8.06 -68.83
C PHE A 125 -3.51 -8.61 -69.88
N ARG A 126 -4.60 -9.26 -69.45
CA ARG A 126 -5.62 -9.84 -70.35
C ARG A 126 -7.03 -9.65 -69.78
N PRO A 127 -7.65 -8.47 -69.96
CA PRO A 127 -8.98 -8.20 -69.42
C PRO A 127 -10.09 -9.05 -70.05
N ASP A 128 -9.91 -9.51 -71.31
CA ASP A 128 -10.91 -10.27 -72.08
C ASP A 128 -10.66 -11.78 -72.17
N CYS A 129 -9.82 -12.34 -71.29
CA CYS A 129 -9.56 -13.78 -71.29
C CYS A 129 -10.64 -14.52 -70.46
N PRO A 130 -11.45 -15.40 -71.07
CA PRO A 130 -12.42 -16.20 -70.32
C PRO A 130 -11.64 -17.14 -69.41
N THR A 131 -11.93 -17.08 -68.11
CA THR A 131 -11.40 -18.02 -67.12
C THR A 131 -11.69 -19.45 -67.57
N PRO A 132 -10.79 -20.45 -67.36
CA PRO A 132 -10.99 -21.83 -67.81
C PRO A 132 -12.06 -22.61 -67.02
N PHE A 133 -13.01 -21.90 -66.42
CA PHE A 133 -14.22 -22.46 -65.82
C PHE A 133 -15.42 -21.95 -66.59
N ASP A 134 -15.49 -22.32 -67.86
CA ASP A 134 -16.73 -22.20 -68.63
C ASP A 134 -16.84 -23.39 -69.60
N CYS A 135 -17.19 -24.54 -69.03
CA CYS A 135 -17.82 -25.61 -69.80
C CYS A 135 -19.27 -25.65 -69.34
N LYS A 136 -20.17 -25.24 -70.24
CA LYS A 136 -21.59 -25.58 -70.16
C LYS A 136 -21.70 -27.10 -70.29
N ASP A 137 -22.35 -27.74 -69.34
CA ASP A 137 -23.06 -29.00 -69.60
C ASP A 137 -24.40 -29.02 -68.89
N GLU A 138 -25.34 -29.66 -69.58
CA GLU A 138 -26.78 -29.57 -69.45
C GLU A 138 -27.34 -30.24 -68.18
N HIS A 139 -28.58 -29.87 -67.85
CA HIS A 139 -29.38 -30.31 -66.72
C HIS A 139 -29.30 -31.82 -66.40
N ARG A 140 -28.88 -32.12 -65.17
CA ARG A 140 -29.44 -33.21 -64.36
C ARG A 140 -29.85 -32.65 -62.99
N PRO A 141 -30.97 -33.11 -62.41
CA PRO A 141 -31.48 -32.55 -61.18
C PRO A 141 -30.66 -33.09 -60.01
N GLU A 142 -29.76 -32.29 -59.47
CA GLU A 142 -29.05 -32.59 -58.23
C GLU A 142 -29.28 -31.46 -57.23
N THR A 143 -30.14 -31.77 -56.26
CA THR A 143 -30.23 -31.26 -54.88
C THR A 143 -29.51 -29.95 -54.56
N ASP A 144 -30.30 -28.91 -54.26
CA ASP A 144 -29.86 -27.67 -53.61
C ASP A 144 -29.07 -27.95 -52.32
N PHE A 145 -27.83 -27.47 -52.27
CA PHE A 145 -27.25 -27.01 -51.01
C PHE A 145 -26.82 -25.55 -51.19
N PRO A 146 -27.39 -24.61 -50.45
CA PRO A 146 -27.06 -23.20 -50.62
C PRO A 146 -25.69 -22.86 -49.99
N ALA A 147 -24.95 -21.94 -50.62
CA ALA A 147 -23.61 -21.51 -50.18
C ALA A 147 -23.63 -20.87 -48.79
N ALA A 148 -22.70 -21.28 -47.92
CA ALA A 148 -22.60 -20.78 -46.56
C ALA A 148 -22.35 -19.25 -46.52
N PRO A 149 -22.93 -18.50 -45.57
CA PRO A 149 -22.82 -17.04 -45.53
C PRO A 149 -21.43 -16.66 -45.02
N VAL A 150 -20.89 -15.54 -45.51
CA VAL A 150 -19.67 -14.94 -44.95
C VAL A 150 -20.04 -14.31 -43.60
N ILE A 151 -19.61 -14.94 -42.51
CA ILE A 151 -19.81 -14.44 -41.14
C ILE A 151 -18.68 -13.45 -40.80
N ASP A 152 -19.02 -12.18 -40.54
CA ASP A 152 -18.08 -11.21 -39.95
C ASP A 152 -18.01 -11.42 -38.44
N TYR A 153 -16.87 -11.92 -37.94
CA TYR A 153 -16.69 -12.29 -36.54
C TYR A 153 -16.37 -11.11 -35.61
N THR A 154 -16.20 -9.90 -36.15
CA THR A 154 -15.74 -8.71 -35.42
C THR A 154 -16.86 -7.72 -35.07
N ALA A 155 -17.97 -7.73 -35.80
CA ALA A 155 -19.16 -6.95 -35.48
C ALA A 155 -20.20 -7.84 -34.77
N ARG A 156 -20.37 -7.66 -33.46
CA ARG A 156 -21.27 -8.47 -32.61
C ARG A 156 -22.35 -7.63 -31.93
N ASP A 157 -22.96 -6.73 -32.70
CA ASP A 157 -24.16 -6.02 -32.27
C ASP A 157 -25.43 -6.79 -32.65
N TYR A 158 -26.56 -6.38 -32.09
CA TYR A 158 -27.87 -6.99 -32.34
C TYR A 158 -28.17 -7.17 -33.84
N GLU A 159 -27.98 -6.14 -34.65
CA GLU A 159 -28.31 -6.18 -36.09
C GLU A 159 -27.42 -7.16 -36.85
N THR A 160 -26.12 -7.20 -36.53
CA THR A 160 -25.19 -8.12 -37.17
C THR A 160 -25.49 -9.56 -36.78
N ILE A 161 -25.72 -9.84 -35.50
CA ILE A 161 -26.07 -11.20 -35.03
C ILE A 161 -27.41 -11.65 -35.61
N ARG A 162 -28.42 -10.77 -35.62
CA ARG A 162 -29.72 -11.05 -36.23
C ARG A 162 -29.59 -11.40 -37.71
N LYS A 163 -28.81 -10.62 -38.46
CA LYS A 163 -28.53 -10.88 -39.87
C LYS A 163 -27.82 -12.23 -40.06
N LEU A 164 -26.80 -12.52 -39.25
CA LEU A 164 -26.07 -13.80 -39.32
C LEU A 164 -26.98 -15.01 -39.05
N LEU A 165 -27.89 -14.90 -38.08
CA LEU A 165 -28.87 -15.93 -37.77
C LEU A 165 -29.86 -16.13 -38.92
N LEU A 166 -30.38 -15.04 -39.50
CA LEU A 166 -31.29 -15.11 -40.65
C LEU A 166 -30.59 -15.67 -41.89
N ASP A 167 -29.36 -15.25 -42.16
CA ASP A 167 -28.56 -15.77 -43.27
C ASP A 167 -28.27 -17.26 -43.08
N ARG A 168 -28.07 -17.73 -41.84
CA ARG A 168 -27.92 -19.15 -41.54
C ARG A 168 -29.22 -19.93 -41.69
N LEU A 169 -30.33 -19.40 -41.18
CA LEU A 169 -31.66 -20.04 -41.26
C LEU A 169 -32.16 -20.16 -42.70
N ALA A 170 -31.82 -19.19 -43.55
CA ALA A 170 -32.09 -19.29 -44.99
C ALA A 170 -31.42 -20.51 -45.65
N LEU A 171 -30.34 -21.03 -45.06
CA LEU A 171 -29.64 -22.23 -45.56
C LEU A 171 -30.09 -23.52 -44.89
N THR A 172 -30.39 -23.48 -43.59
CA THR A 172 -30.72 -24.67 -42.80
C THR A 172 -32.22 -24.99 -42.79
N THR A 173 -33.06 -24.00 -43.03
CA THR A 173 -34.53 -24.07 -42.95
C THR A 173 -35.16 -23.25 -44.09
N PRO A 174 -34.91 -23.63 -45.35
CA PRO A 174 -35.35 -22.84 -46.53
C PRO A 174 -36.88 -22.72 -46.67
N ASP A 175 -37.63 -23.63 -46.05
CA ASP A 175 -39.11 -23.64 -46.06
C ASP A 175 -39.73 -22.56 -45.15
N TRP A 176 -38.95 -21.95 -44.26
CA TRP A 176 -39.41 -20.87 -43.40
C TRP A 176 -39.27 -19.53 -44.15
N VAL A 177 -40.36 -19.11 -44.80
CA VAL A 177 -40.41 -17.91 -45.66
C VAL A 177 -41.02 -16.69 -44.95
N GLU A 178 -41.78 -16.90 -43.88
CA GLU A 178 -42.50 -15.86 -43.15
C GLU A 178 -41.51 -14.95 -42.39
N ARG A 179 -41.45 -13.67 -42.75
CA ARG A 179 -40.54 -12.67 -42.13
C ARG A 179 -41.28 -11.54 -41.44
N ASN A 180 -42.56 -11.75 -41.14
CA ASN A 180 -43.35 -10.79 -40.40
C ASN A 180 -42.79 -10.62 -38.97
N PRO A 181 -42.67 -9.40 -38.42
CA PRO A 181 -42.31 -9.19 -37.03
C PRO A 181 -43.19 -9.95 -36.01
N ALA A 182 -44.44 -10.29 -36.37
CA ALA A 182 -45.34 -11.07 -35.53
C ALA A 182 -45.11 -12.60 -35.62
N ASP A 183 -44.20 -13.07 -36.49
CA ASP A 183 -43.86 -14.48 -36.62
C ASP A 183 -43.06 -14.97 -35.41
N LEU A 184 -43.37 -16.18 -34.95
CA LEU A 184 -42.69 -16.78 -33.80
C LEU A 184 -41.22 -17.07 -34.10
N GLY A 185 -40.88 -17.50 -35.31
CA GLY A 185 -39.50 -17.73 -35.74
C GLY A 185 -38.69 -16.44 -35.76
N MET A 186 -39.28 -15.34 -36.25
CA MET A 186 -38.63 -14.02 -36.23
C MET A 186 -38.42 -13.56 -34.79
N THR A 187 -39.42 -13.71 -33.93
CA THR A 187 -39.32 -13.37 -32.50
C THR A 187 -38.18 -14.15 -31.82
N LEU A 188 -38.03 -15.45 -32.12
CA LEU A 188 -36.95 -16.27 -31.57
C LEU A 188 -35.56 -15.83 -32.07
N VAL A 189 -35.45 -15.47 -33.35
CA VAL A 189 -34.20 -14.94 -33.91
C VAL A 189 -33.82 -13.61 -33.27
N GLU A 190 -34.80 -12.73 -33.06
CA GLU A 190 -34.60 -11.44 -32.41
C GLU A 190 -34.21 -11.61 -30.92
N LEU A 191 -34.85 -12.54 -30.20
CA LEU A 191 -34.47 -12.90 -28.83
C LEU A 191 -33.05 -13.48 -28.75
N LEU A 192 -32.67 -14.36 -29.69
CA LEU A 192 -31.31 -14.92 -29.76
C LEU A 192 -30.27 -13.86 -30.10
N ALA A 193 -30.58 -12.97 -31.06
CA ALA A 193 -29.71 -11.86 -31.41
C ALA A 193 -29.52 -10.88 -30.25
N HIS A 194 -30.60 -10.56 -29.55
CA HIS A 194 -30.55 -9.73 -28.34
C HIS A 194 -29.71 -10.41 -27.23
N THR A 195 -29.92 -11.70 -26.99
CA THR A 195 -29.13 -12.46 -26.01
C THR A 195 -27.65 -12.51 -26.40
N GLY A 196 -27.34 -12.72 -27.69
CA GLY A 196 -25.98 -12.72 -28.22
C GLY A 196 -25.27 -11.38 -28.05
N ASP A 197 -25.97 -10.28 -28.33
CA ASP A 197 -25.48 -8.91 -28.09
C ASP A 197 -25.19 -8.67 -26.60
N GLN A 198 -26.11 -9.07 -25.71
CA GLN A 198 -25.90 -8.99 -24.25
C GLN A 198 -24.68 -9.82 -23.79
N ILE A 199 -24.52 -11.04 -24.30
CA ILE A 199 -23.36 -11.89 -23.98
C ILE A 199 -22.07 -11.24 -24.50
N SER A 200 -22.06 -10.71 -25.72
CA SER A 200 -20.90 -10.04 -26.29
C SER A 200 -20.51 -8.81 -25.45
N TYR A 201 -21.48 -7.99 -25.08
CA TYR A 201 -21.28 -6.86 -24.17
C TYR A 201 -20.68 -7.29 -22.84
N HIS A 202 -21.19 -8.37 -22.23
CA HIS A 202 -20.64 -8.90 -20.98
C HIS A 202 -19.21 -9.43 -21.14
N GLN A 203 -18.87 -10.07 -22.27
CA GLN A 203 -17.51 -10.52 -22.56
C GLN A 203 -16.54 -9.34 -22.66
N ASP A 204 -16.93 -8.28 -23.38
CA ASP A 204 -16.11 -7.08 -23.51
C ASP A 204 -15.94 -6.35 -22.17
N ALA A 205 -17.00 -6.28 -21.36
CA ALA A 205 -16.95 -5.73 -20.01
C ALA A 205 -15.99 -6.53 -19.12
N VAL A 206 -16.02 -7.87 -19.16
CA VAL A 206 -15.10 -8.72 -18.39
C VAL A 206 -13.66 -8.59 -18.90
N ALA A 207 -13.46 -8.54 -20.21
CA ALA A 207 -12.14 -8.35 -20.82
C ALA A 207 -11.53 -7.00 -20.44
N THR A 208 -12.34 -5.95 -20.35
CA THR A 208 -11.92 -4.62 -19.88
C THR A 208 -11.40 -4.68 -18.44
N GLU A 209 -11.97 -5.53 -17.58
CA GLU A 209 -11.53 -5.69 -16.19
C GLU A 209 -10.28 -6.59 -16.03
N ALA A 210 -9.79 -7.21 -17.10
CA ALA A 210 -8.70 -8.20 -17.03
C ALA A 210 -7.30 -7.60 -16.85
N TYR A 211 -7.09 -6.33 -17.17
CA TYR A 211 -5.79 -5.65 -17.04
C TYR A 211 -5.90 -4.37 -16.22
N LEU A 212 -4.83 -4.01 -15.50
CA LEU A 212 -4.82 -2.83 -14.63
C LEU A 212 -5.12 -1.53 -15.41
N ASP A 213 -4.58 -1.43 -16.62
CA ASP A 213 -4.71 -0.24 -17.47
C ASP A 213 -6.14 -0.04 -18.01
N THR A 214 -6.87 -1.14 -18.23
CA THR A 214 -8.23 -1.11 -18.79
C THR A 214 -9.32 -1.22 -17.72
N ALA A 215 -9.02 -1.78 -16.54
CA ALA A 215 -10.00 -2.07 -15.50
C ALA A 215 -10.65 -0.80 -14.95
N ARG A 216 -11.99 -0.76 -14.95
CA ARG A 216 -12.75 0.42 -14.50
C ARG A 216 -13.26 0.26 -13.07
N ARG A 217 -13.56 -0.98 -12.65
CA ARG A 217 -14.06 -1.24 -11.30
C ARG A 217 -12.95 -1.16 -10.27
N ARG A 218 -13.20 -0.44 -9.18
CA ARG A 218 -12.31 -0.31 -8.02
C ARG A 218 -11.88 -1.68 -7.48
N VAL A 219 -12.81 -2.62 -7.37
CA VAL A 219 -12.55 -3.96 -6.84
C VAL A 219 -11.61 -4.75 -7.75
N SER A 220 -11.74 -4.63 -9.08
CA SER A 220 -10.82 -5.26 -10.03
C SER A 220 -9.42 -4.68 -9.88
N VAL A 221 -9.31 -3.34 -9.91
CA VAL A 221 -8.04 -2.62 -9.74
C VAL A 221 -7.36 -3.03 -8.44
N ARG A 222 -8.10 -3.06 -7.32
CA ARG A 222 -7.59 -3.53 -6.02
C ARG A 222 -7.02 -4.95 -6.09
N ARG A 223 -7.66 -5.87 -6.81
CA ARG A 223 -7.19 -7.25 -6.95
C ARG A 223 -5.92 -7.34 -7.78
N HIS A 224 -5.81 -6.56 -8.85
CA HIS A 224 -4.60 -6.49 -9.68
C HIS A 224 -3.42 -5.93 -8.91
N VAL A 225 -3.60 -4.79 -8.25
CA VAL A 225 -2.51 -4.12 -7.54
C VAL A 225 -2.10 -4.86 -6.26
N LYS A 226 -3.00 -5.69 -5.69
CA LYS A 226 -2.65 -6.62 -4.62
C LYS A 226 -1.55 -7.61 -5.02
N LEU A 227 -1.46 -8.03 -6.29
CA LEU A 227 -0.43 -8.96 -6.75
C LEU A 227 0.99 -8.38 -6.69
N ILE A 228 1.10 -7.06 -6.63
CA ILE A 228 2.37 -6.32 -6.48
C ILE A 228 2.49 -5.67 -5.10
N ASP A 229 1.70 -6.15 -4.12
CA ASP A 229 1.66 -5.69 -2.73
C ASP A 229 1.28 -4.19 -2.56
N TYR A 230 0.70 -3.57 -3.59
CA TYR A 230 0.24 -2.19 -3.51
C TYR A 230 -1.03 -2.09 -2.67
N ALA A 231 -0.97 -1.19 -1.70
CA ALA A 231 -1.99 -0.95 -0.71
C ALA A 231 -3.01 0.11 -1.15
N MET A 232 -3.96 -0.25 -2.01
CA MET A 232 -5.06 0.67 -2.34
C MET A 232 -5.93 0.95 -1.11
N HIS A 233 -6.05 2.22 -0.71
CA HIS A 233 -6.80 2.62 0.50
C HIS A 233 -8.23 3.07 0.19
N ASP A 234 -9.16 2.70 1.07
CA ASP A 234 -10.59 3.07 0.98
C ASP A 234 -10.93 4.38 1.70
N GLY A 235 -9.91 5.16 2.04
CA GLY A 235 -10.03 6.43 2.76
C GLY A 235 -9.59 6.29 4.21
N CYS A 236 -9.68 7.39 4.96
CA CYS A 236 -9.40 7.42 6.39
C CYS A 236 -10.27 8.48 7.05
N ASN A 237 -10.66 8.26 8.30
CA ASN A 237 -11.28 9.26 9.14
C ASN A 237 -10.23 10.24 9.69
N ALA A 238 -10.72 11.39 10.15
CA ALA A 238 -9.90 12.37 10.85
C ALA A 238 -9.84 12.07 12.36
N ARG A 239 -8.77 12.51 13.01
CA ARG A 239 -8.60 12.51 14.47
C ARG A 239 -8.44 13.92 15.01
N ALA A 240 -8.89 14.13 16.23
CA ALA A 240 -8.80 15.39 16.94
C ALA A 240 -8.49 15.17 18.42
N TYR A 241 -7.73 16.08 19.00
CA TYR A 241 -7.64 16.22 20.45
C TYR A 241 -8.74 17.17 20.94
N VAL A 242 -9.61 16.64 21.79
CA VAL A 242 -10.71 17.38 22.40
C VAL A 242 -10.36 17.62 23.86
N THR A 243 -10.47 18.87 24.30
CA THR A 243 -10.32 19.28 25.70
C THR A 243 -11.69 19.54 26.30
N VAL A 244 -11.91 19.03 27.52
CA VAL A 244 -13.18 19.21 28.23
C VAL A 244 -12.93 19.93 29.54
N ARG A 245 -13.51 21.13 29.69
CA ARG A 245 -13.49 21.86 30.96
C ARG A 245 -14.71 21.49 31.77
N THR A 246 -14.54 21.04 33.01
CA THR A 246 -15.64 20.61 33.90
C THR A 246 -15.80 21.54 35.10
N ALA A 247 -17.02 21.64 35.67
CA ALA A 247 -17.25 22.34 36.93
C ALA A 247 -16.90 21.50 38.16
N ASP A 248 -17.11 20.18 38.08
CA ASP A 248 -16.89 19.21 39.15
C ASP A 248 -16.12 17.98 38.65
N ASP A 249 -15.50 17.24 39.57
CA ASP A 249 -14.82 15.98 39.26
C ASP A 249 -15.87 14.90 38.94
N GLN A 250 -15.77 14.30 37.76
CA GLN A 250 -16.77 13.35 37.26
C GLN A 250 -16.15 12.37 36.26
N THR A 251 -16.79 11.22 36.06
CA THR A 251 -16.33 10.21 35.12
C THR A 251 -17.44 9.90 34.13
N LEU A 252 -17.18 10.12 32.84
CA LEU A 252 -18.12 9.76 31.77
C LEU A 252 -17.86 8.30 31.36
N ALA A 253 -18.91 7.49 31.39
CA ALA A 253 -18.83 6.08 31.05
C ALA A 253 -18.53 5.88 29.54
N PRO A 254 -17.77 4.84 29.16
CA PRO A 254 -17.49 4.58 27.77
C PRO A 254 -18.78 4.34 26.98
N GLY A 255 -18.88 4.94 25.78
CA GLY A 255 -20.02 4.80 24.87
C GLY A 255 -21.25 5.65 25.20
N THR A 256 -21.27 6.39 26.32
CA THR A 256 -22.40 7.27 26.69
C THR A 256 -22.22 8.73 26.26
N PHE A 257 -21.06 9.08 25.71
CA PHE A 257 -20.74 10.43 25.28
C PHE A 257 -20.03 10.45 23.93
N ARG A 258 -20.22 11.56 23.20
CA ARG A 258 -19.59 11.85 21.91
C ARG A 258 -19.33 13.34 21.80
N PHE A 259 -18.68 13.77 20.72
CA PHE A 259 -18.47 15.18 20.42
C PHE A 259 -19.06 15.51 19.07
N ALA A 260 -19.50 16.76 18.90
CA ALA A 260 -20.04 17.24 17.64
C ALA A 260 -19.43 18.59 17.26
N SER A 261 -19.22 18.75 15.95
CA SER A 261 -18.98 20.02 15.29
C SER A 261 -20.22 20.35 14.47
N VAL A 262 -20.87 21.45 14.78
CA VAL A 262 -22.12 21.86 14.13
C VAL A 262 -21.84 23.15 13.35
N ASP A 263 -21.95 23.07 12.01
CA ASP A 263 -21.83 24.26 11.17
C ASP A 263 -23.21 24.85 10.90
N VAL A 264 -23.57 25.88 11.67
CA VAL A 264 -24.81 26.66 11.49
C VAL A 264 -24.62 27.90 10.61
N ARG A 265 -23.44 28.10 10.00
CA ARG A 265 -23.17 29.33 9.21
C ARG A 265 -24.01 29.40 7.94
N SER A 266 -24.45 28.25 7.41
CA SER A 266 -25.37 28.16 6.27
C SER A 266 -26.81 28.55 6.61
N LEU A 267 -27.16 28.63 7.90
CA LEU A 267 -28.49 29.06 8.36
C LEU A 267 -28.59 30.58 8.49
N ASP A 268 -29.79 31.12 8.22
CA ASP A 268 -30.12 32.52 8.44
C ASP A 268 -29.83 32.89 9.91
N PRO A 269 -29.15 34.02 10.21
CA PRO A 269 -28.86 34.43 11.57
C PRO A 269 -30.05 34.42 12.53
N HIS A 270 -31.29 34.59 12.06
CA HIS A 270 -32.50 34.56 12.90
C HIS A 270 -33.01 33.15 13.21
N ASP A 271 -32.64 32.15 12.40
CA ASP A 271 -33.05 30.75 12.53
C ASP A 271 -31.92 29.85 13.06
N ARG A 272 -30.76 30.44 13.42
CA ARG A 272 -29.63 29.70 13.99
C ARG A 272 -30.02 29.17 15.36
N PRO A 273 -30.02 27.84 15.56
CA PRO A 273 -30.18 27.29 16.89
C PRO A 273 -28.97 27.72 17.73
N GLU A 274 -29.20 28.05 19.00
CA GLU A 274 -28.15 28.27 20.01
C GLU A 274 -28.08 27.05 20.95
N PRO A 275 -27.64 25.87 20.46
CA PRO A 275 -27.49 24.72 21.32
C PRO A 275 -26.44 24.99 22.40
N GLY A 276 -26.71 24.51 23.62
CA GLY A 276 -25.75 24.57 24.71
C GLY A 276 -24.46 23.80 24.38
N THR A 277 -23.41 23.95 25.20
CA THR A 277 -22.17 23.18 25.03
C THR A 277 -22.35 21.68 25.31
N VAL A 278 -23.45 21.31 25.96
CA VAL A 278 -23.87 19.92 26.19
C VAL A 278 -25.26 19.76 25.63
N ILE A 279 -25.44 18.76 24.76
CA ILE A 279 -26.69 18.44 24.08
C ILE A 279 -26.98 16.94 24.21
N ASP A 280 -28.23 16.54 24.04
CA ASP A 280 -28.60 15.13 23.99
C ASP A 280 -28.67 14.59 22.56
N GLU A 281 -28.97 13.29 22.41
CA GLU A 281 -29.11 12.66 21.08
C GLU A 281 -30.35 13.14 20.29
N ALA A 282 -31.37 13.69 20.95
CA ALA A 282 -32.54 14.25 20.29
C ALA A 282 -32.20 15.63 19.69
N ASP A 283 -31.56 16.50 20.47
CA ASP A 283 -31.01 17.78 20.03
C ASP A 283 -30.05 17.59 18.84
N LEU A 284 -29.18 16.57 18.91
CA LEU A 284 -28.27 16.23 17.82
C LEU A 284 -29.03 15.87 16.54
N GLY A 285 -30.12 15.11 16.66
CA GLY A 285 -30.99 14.75 15.53
C GLY A 285 -31.63 15.98 14.88
N ASP A 286 -32.15 16.90 15.68
CA ASP A 286 -32.74 18.15 15.19
C ASP A 286 -31.72 19.05 14.46
N LEU A 287 -30.47 19.07 14.94
CA LEU A 287 -29.37 19.80 14.31
C LEU A 287 -28.92 19.16 12.99
N ASP A 288 -28.91 17.83 12.91
CA ASP A 288 -28.56 17.04 11.71
C ASP A 288 -29.53 17.30 10.55
N GLU A 289 -30.81 17.57 10.85
CA GLU A 289 -31.80 17.94 9.85
C GLU A 289 -31.64 19.38 9.32
N ARG A 290 -31.04 20.28 10.11
CA ARG A 290 -30.99 21.73 9.84
C ARG A 290 -29.62 22.22 9.37
N GLY A 291 -28.55 21.52 9.69
CA GLY A 291 -27.18 21.97 9.41
C GLY A 291 -26.21 20.81 9.13
N SER A 292 -24.95 21.15 8.84
CA SER A 292 -23.90 20.13 8.68
C SER A 292 -23.38 19.73 10.05
N VAL A 293 -23.66 18.51 10.48
CA VAL A 293 -23.21 17.96 11.76
C VAL A 293 -22.14 16.91 11.54
N GLU A 294 -20.96 17.14 12.10
CA GLU A 294 -19.87 16.17 12.08
C GLU A 294 -19.66 15.60 13.50
N VAL A 295 -19.84 14.28 13.65
CA VAL A 295 -19.75 13.59 14.93
C VAL A 295 -18.39 12.92 15.10
N PHE A 296 -17.83 13.05 16.30
CA PHE A 296 -16.57 12.47 16.73
C PHE A 296 -16.80 11.59 17.95
N GLU A 297 -16.27 10.36 17.92
CA GLU A 297 -16.35 9.42 19.04
C GLU A 297 -14.94 9.22 19.64
N PRO A 298 -14.81 8.89 20.94
CA PRO A 298 -13.51 8.53 21.51
C PRO A 298 -12.87 7.38 20.74
N VAL A 299 -11.58 7.51 20.39
CA VAL A 299 -10.87 6.49 19.60
C VAL A 299 -10.80 5.15 20.35
N VAL A 300 -10.64 5.21 21.68
CA VAL A 300 -10.69 4.04 22.57
C VAL A 300 -12.04 4.01 23.26
N ALA A 301 -13.00 3.29 22.67
CA ALA A 301 -14.39 3.27 23.12
C ALA A 301 -14.63 2.54 24.46
N THR A 302 -13.62 1.90 25.05
CA THR A 302 -13.71 1.18 26.34
C THR A 302 -13.18 1.98 27.52
N ASP A 303 -12.45 3.08 27.27
CA ASP A 303 -11.88 3.88 28.35
C ASP A 303 -12.91 4.87 28.90
N PRO A 304 -13.07 4.95 30.22
CA PRO A 304 -13.84 6.03 30.82
C PRO A 304 -13.09 7.36 30.67
N LEU A 305 -13.83 8.46 30.53
CA LEU A 305 -13.24 9.80 30.52
C LEU A 305 -13.34 10.40 31.93
N GLU A 306 -12.24 10.34 32.66
CA GLU A 306 -12.09 10.98 33.97
C GLU A 306 -11.84 12.48 33.78
N LEU A 307 -12.78 13.31 34.23
CA LEU A 307 -12.68 14.76 34.20
C LEU A 307 -12.37 15.28 35.60
N ARG A 308 -11.29 16.07 35.72
CA ARG A 308 -10.91 16.73 36.98
C ARG A 308 -10.88 18.23 36.84
N VAL A 309 -11.40 18.95 37.82
CA VAL A 309 -11.35 20.41 37.86
C VAL A 309 -9.90 20.91 37.89
N ALA A 310 -9.03 20.20 38.61
CA ALA A 310 -7.60 20.49 38.68
C ALA A 310 -6.89 20.36 37.32
N HIS A 311 -7.45 19.60 36.38
CA HIS A 311 -6.90 19.36 35.04
C HIS A 311 -7.47 20.32 33.99
N ASN A 312 -8.40 21.20 34.36
CA ASN A 312 -8.94 22.24 33.46
C ASN A 312 -7.85 23.23 33.02
N ALA A 313 -6.94 23.61 33.91
CA ALA A 313 -5.93 24.65 33.70
C ALA A 313 -4.73 24.42 34.62
N ILE A 314 -3.72 23.71 34.13
CA ILE A 314 -2.52 23.36 34.88
C ILE A 314 -1.43 24.40 34.57
N ARG A 315 -0.89 25.03 35.60
CA ARG A 315 0.15 26.04 35.47
C ARG A 315 1.53 25.39 35.39
N LEU A 316 2.43 26.01 34.65
CA LEU A 316 3.84 25.61 34.60
C LEU A 316 4.64 26.36 35.67
N TRP A 317 5.56 25.66 36.35
CA TRP A 317 6.42 26.22 37.39
C TRP A 317 7.67 26.83 36.77
N THR A 318 7.93 28.10 37.06
CA THR A 318 9.03 28.88 36.46
C THR A 318 10.28 28.99 37.33
N TRP A 319 10.29 28.35 38.51
CA TRP A 319 11.41 28.36 39.46
C TRP A 319 11.88 29.79 39.82
N GLY A 320 10.93 30.73 39.94
CA GLY A 320 11.21 32.13 40.26
C GLY A 320 11.68 33.00 39.08
N GLY A 321 11.64 32.49 37.84
CA GLY A 321 11.98 33.26 36.65
C GLY A 321 10.92 34.30 36.27
N GLU A 322 11.27 35.59 36.33
CA GLU A 322 10.40 36.71 35.87
C GLU A 322 10.12 36.67 34.35
N VAL A 323 11.09 36.17 33.58
CA VAL A 323 10.96 35.93 32.13
C VAL A 323 11.41 34.49 31.88
N CYS A 324 10.45 33.60 31.66
CA CYS A 324 10.70 32.17 31.52
C CYS A 324 10.06 31.63 30.24
N THR A 325 10.82 30.86 29.47
CA THR A 325 10.37 30.30 28.19
C THR A 325 10.87 28.87 28.06
N LEU A 326 9.99 27.95 27.66
CA LEU A 326 10.40 26.62 27.22
C LEU A 326 10.94 26.73 25.79
N PRO A 327 12.19 26.30 25.52
CA PRO A 327 12.77 26.42 24.19
C PRO A 327 12.12 25.45 23.20
N ARG A 328 12.22 25.78 21.91
CA ARG A 328 11.96 24.82 20.83
C ARG A 328 12.85 23.57 21.05
N GLY A 329 12.26 22.40 20.92
CA GLY A 329 12.92 21.12 21.17
C GLY A 329 12.83 20.63 22.61
N ALA A 330 12.20 21.37 23.53
CA ALA A 330 12.02 20.91 24.90
C ALA A 330 11.15 19.64 24.95
N THR A 331 11.57 18.70 25.81
CA THR A 331 10.92 17.40 26.06
C THR A 331 10.53 17.21 27.52
N ALA A 332 10.64 18.26 28.33
CA ALA A 332 10.32 18.24 29.74
C ALA A 332 9.83 19.61 30.21
N ALA A 333 9.00 19.61 31.25
CA ALA A 333 8.57 20.81 31.95
C ALA A 333 8.22 20.48 33.40
N THR A 334 8.23 21.51 34.25
CA THR A 334 7.76 21.41 35.63
C THR A 334 6.35 22.01 35.72
N LEU A 335 5.41 21.28 36.29
CA LEU A 335 4.05 21.74 36.55
C LEU A 335 3.93 22.16 38.01
N ARG A 336 3.11 23.18 38.25
CA ARG A 336 2.71 23.60 39.60
C ARG A 336 1.57 22.71 40.08
N ASP A 337 1.80 22.00 41.18
CA ASP A 337 0.82 21.13 41.82
C ASP A 337 0.23 21.82 43.06
N ALA A 338 -0.71 21.17 43.74
CA ALA A 338 -1.23 21.63 45.02
C ALA A 338 -1.57 20.43 45.91
N TRP A 339 -1.53 20.63 47.22
CA TRP A 339 -2.08 19.65 48.15
C TRP A 339 -3.61 19.74 48.15
N VAL A 340 -4.29 18.58 48.23
CA VAL A 340 -5.75 18.52 48.46
C VAL A 340 -6.07 19.15 49.81
N ASP A 341 -5.27 18.81 50.81
CA ASP A 341 -5.27 19.40 52.14
C ASP A 341 -3.86 19.90 52.47
N ALA A 342 -3.74 21.22 52.64
CA ALA A 342 -2.49 21.92 52.91
C ALA A 342 -1.94 21.65 54.32
N GLU A 343 -2.74 21.15 55.26
CA GLU A 343 -2.27 20.84 56.60
C GLU A 343 -1.64 19.44 56.69
N THR A 344 -2.20 18.46 55.97
CA THR A 344 -1.69 17.09 55.99
C THR A 344 -0.57 16.84 54.99
N CYS A 345 -0.52 17.59 53.88
CA CYS A 345 0.49 17.44 52.82
C CYS A 345 0.67 15.99 52.33
N ARG A 346 -0.42 15.21 52.30
CA ARG A 346 -0.39 13.78 51.91
C ARG A 346 -0.83 13.55 50.48
N GLU A 347 -1.90 14.20 50.05
CA GLU A 347 -2.54 13.96 48.76
C GLU A 347 -2.36 15.14 47.82
N ARG A 348 -1.87 14.84 46.62
CA ARG A 348 -1.67 15.81 45.54
C ARG A 348 -2.94 15.98 44.72
N ARG A 349 -3.16 17.20 44.24
CA ARG A 349 -4.35 17.56 43.46
C ARG A 349 -4.21 17.17 41.99
N LEU A 350 -3.00 17.20 41.44
CA LEU A 350 -2.73 16.69 40.09
C LEU A 350 -2.55 15.16 40.11
N ALA A 351 -3.49 14.46 39.48
CA ALA A 351 -3.43 13.00 39.29
C ALA A 351 -2.99 12.61 37.86
N LEU A 352 -1.83 13.13 37.40
CA LEU A 352 -1.28 12.79 36.08
C LEU A 352 -0.44 11.51 36.14
N ARG A 353 -0.50 10.70 35.09
CA ARG A 353 0.22 9.43 34.95
C ARG A 353 0.98 9.36 33.62
N PRO A 354 2.06 8.57 33.52
CA PRO A 354 2.66 8.24 32.24
C PRO A 354 1.61 7.67 31.27
N GLY A 355 1.55 8.22 30.07
CA GLY A 355 0.55 7.91 29.04
C GLY A 355 -0.55 8.96 28.90
N ASP A 356 -0.75 9.84 29.88
CA ASP A 356 -1.72 10.94 29.78
C ASP A 356 -1.27 11.98 28.74
N VAL A 357 -2.23 12.68 28.14
CA VAL A 357 -1.96 13.73 27.13
C VAL A 357 -2.22 15.09 27.73
N LEU A 358 -1.30 16.03 27.52
CA LEU A 358 -1.49 17.43 27.83
C LEU A 358 -1.55 18.24 26.53
N VAL A 359 -2.46 19.21 26.45
CA VAL A 359 -2.40 20.26 25.42
C VAL A 359 -1.79 21.50 26.05
N LEU A 360 -0.60 21.88 25.58
CA LEU A 360 0.07 23.13 25.93
C LEU A 360 -0.44 24.21 24.97
N GLU A 361 -1.08 25.26 25.50
CA GLU A 361 -1.59 26.38 24.69
C GLU A 361 -1.16 27.73 25.26
N GLU A 362 -0.76 28.64 24.36
CA GLU A 362 -0.65 30.06 24.66
C GLU A 362 -2.05 30.64 24.87
N VAL A 363 -2.31 31.19 26.05
CA VAL A 363 -3.62 31.73 26.46
C VAL A 363 -3.61 33.26 26.58
N LYS A 364 -2.43 33.89 26.56
CA LYS A 364 -2.24 35.35 26.54
C LYS A 364 -1.11 35.70 25.59
N GLY A 365 -1.23 36.83 24.87
CA GLY A 365 -0.15 37.33 24.04
C GLY A 365 1.09 37.71 24.89
N PRO A 366 2.31 37.22 24.60
CA PRO A 366 3.50 37.47 25.42
C PRO A 366 3.89 38.94 25.53
N ARG A 367 3.50 39.79 24.56
CA ARG A 367 3.84 41.22 24.57
C ARG A 367 2.79 42.08 25.27
N THR A 368 1.53 41.67 25.23
CA THR A 368 0.39 42.49 25.67
C THR A 368 -0.26 41.97 26.94
N GLY A 369 -0.09 40.69 27.25
CA GLY A 369 -0.73 40.01 28.39
C GLY A 369 -2.24 39.83 28.24
N THR A 370 -2.81 40.15 27.08
CA THR A 370 -4.24 40.04 26.80
C THR A 370 -4.55 38.66 26.19
N PRO A 371 -5.68 38.03 26.56
CA PRO A 371 -6.09 36.77 25.95
C PRO A 371 -6.39 36.86 24.44
N GLY A 372 -6.88 38.00 23.96
CA GLY A 372 -7.22 38.20 22.55
C GLY A 372 -6.02 38.27 21.60
N ASP A 373 -4.81 38.50 22.13
CA ASP A 373 -3.57 38.56 21.35
C ASP A 373 -2.76 37.25 21.44
N ALA A 374 -3.32 36.20 22.06
CA ALA A 374 -2.68 34.89 22.13
C ALA A 374 -2.59 34.25 20.73
N ASP A 375 -1.43 33.70 20.37
CA ASP A 375 -1.24 33.07 19.06
C ASP A 375 -1.88 31.67 19.02
N PRO A 376 -2.94 31.43 18.21
CA PRO A 376 -3.57 30.12 18.10
C PRO A 376 -2.64 29.05 17.49
N ALA A 377 -1.57 29.44 16.81
CA ALA A 377 -0.57 28.50 16.28
C ALA A 377 0.38 27.97 17.38
N HIS A 378 0.45 28.61 18.55
CA HIS A 378 1.24 28.17 19.69
C HIS A 378 0.48 27.19 20.58
N ARG A 379 0.02 26.10 19.97
CA ARG A 379 -0.69 25.00 20.64
C ARG A 379 -0.10 23.66 20.23
N GLN A 380 0.17 22.78 21.19
CA GLN A 380 0.75 21.47 20.93
C GLN A 380 0.27 20.44 21.95
N ALA A 381 -0.13 19.27 21.49
CA ALA A 381 -0.39 18.12 22.34
C ALA A 381 0.91 17.34 22.58
N VAL A 382 1.14 16.91 23.82
CA VAL A 382 2.29 16.09 24.23
C VAL A 382 1.81 14.93 25.08
N ARG A 383 2.34 13.72 24.87
CA ARG A 383 2.06 12.58 25.74
C ARG A 383 3.14 12.42 26.80
N ILE A 384 2.73 12.37 28.06
CA ILE A 384 3.64 12.23 29.19
C ILE A 384 4.28 10.83 29.17
N THR A 385 5.61 10.76 29.26
CA THR A 385 6.38 9.51 29.35
C THR A 385 6.88 9.22 30.76
N SER A 386 7.08 10.26 31.58
CA SER A 386 7.46 10.17 32.98
C SER A 386 6.78 11.26 33.80
N VAL A 387 6.42 10.92 35.04
CA VAL A 387 5.87 11.83 36.04
C VAL A 387 6.68 11.64 37.32
N THR A 388 7.41 12.68 37.73
CA THR A 388 8.24 12.65 38.94
C THR A 388 7.75 13.72 39.93
N PRO A 389 7.09 13.31 41.03
CA PRO A 389 6.68 14.23 42.07
C PRO A 389 7.88 14.86 42.77
N GLY A 390 7.86 16.18 42.96
CA GLY A 390 8.90 16.93 43.67
C GLY A 390 8.31 17.97 44.63
N LEU A 391 9.16 18.56 45.46
CA LEU A 391 8.80 19.66 46.35
C LEU A 391 9.88 20.74 46.21
N ASP A 392 9.46 21.95 45.83
CA ASP A 392 10.33 23.13 45.94
C ASP A 392 10.40 23.51 47.43
N ARG A 393 11.56 23.24 48.05
CA ARG A 393 11.77 23.44 49.49
C ARG A 393 11.85 24.91 49.89
N ILE A 394 12.09 25.81 48.94
CA ILE A 394 12.21 27.25 49.23
C ILE A 394 10.81 27.86 49.37
N GLU A 395 9.94 27.54 48.42
CA GLU A 395 8.56 28.06 48.35
C GLU A 395 7.52 27.13 49.00
N ASP A 396 7.96 25.99 49.55
CA ASP A 396 7.12 24.87 50.03
C ASP A 396 6.03 24.46 49.01
N GLN A 397 6.38 24.55 47.73
CA GLN A 397 5.45 24.39 46.62
C GLN A 397 5.58 22.97 46.06
N PRO A 398 4.53 22.12 46.13
CA PRO A 398 4.55 20.84 45.44
C PRO A 398 4.65 21.08 43.93
N VAL A 399 5.59 20.39 43.30
CA VAL A 399 5.83 20.46 41.86
C VAL A 399 5.75 19.07 41.26
N LEU A 400 5.50 19.01 39.96
CA LEU A 400 5.46 17.76 39.21
C LEU A 400 6.33 17.90 37.98
N GLU A 401 7.45 17.20 37.95
CA GLU A 401 8.32 17.17 36.78
C GLU A 401 7.78 16.14 35.79
N ILE A 402 7.50 16.59 34.57
CA ILE A 402 6.99 15.75 33.50
C ILE A 402 7.97 15.73 32.34
N THR A 403 8.09 14.57 31.71
CA THR A 403 8.79 14.42 30.44
C THR A 403 7.84 13.87 29.40
N TRP A 404 8.11 14.14 28.12
CA TRP A 404 7.41 13.54 26.99
C TRP A 404 8.39 13.05 25.94
N ALA A 405 7.88 12.31 24.96
CA ALA A 405 8.69 11.66 23.93
C ALA A 405 9.36 12.70 23.01
N ALA A 406 10.49 12.34 22.40
CA ALA A 406 11.24 13.24 21.51
C ALA A 406 10.43 13.63 20.26
N GLU A 407 9.53 12.78 19.80
CA GLU A 407 8.60 13.03 18.70
C GLU A 407 7.58 14.13 19.03
N ASP A 408 7.33 14.37 20.32
CA ASP A 408 6.48 15.44 20.85
C ASP A 408 7.30 16.66 21.31
N ALA A 409 8.60 16.73 20.99
CA ALA A 409 9.42 17.90 21.31
C ALA A 409 8.78 19.20 20.78
N LEU A 410 8.85 20.28 21.57
CA LEU A 410 8.16 21.53 21.22
C LEU A 410 8.61 22.08 19.86
N ARG A 411 7.66 22.34 18.96
CA ARG A 411 7.98 22.84 17.61
C ARG A 411 8.32 24.33 17.58
N PHE A 412 7.87 25.05 18.60
CA PHE A 412 8.06 26.49 18.81
C PHE A 412 8.35 26.73 20.30
N PRO A 413 9.02 27.85 20.66
CA PRO A 413 9.20 28.20 22.05
C PRO A 413 7.87 28.61 22.69
N LEU A 414 7.65 28.24 23.96
CA LEU A 414 6.46 28.60 24.74
C LEU A 414 6.84 29.53 25.88
N CYS A 415 6.29 30.74 25.89
CA CYS A 415 6.54 31.71 26.96
C CYS A 415 5.67 31.38 28.17
N LEU A 416 6.26 31.22 29.36
CA LEU A 416 5.53 30.91 30.59
C LEU A 416 5.19 32.18 31.37
N THR A 417 6.22 33.01 31.57
CA THR A 417 6.17 34.32 32.22
C THR A 417 7.00 35.31 31.41
N THR A 418 6.57 36.56 31.37
CA THR A 418 7.25 37.65 30.65
C THR A 418 6.91 38.99 31.27
N ARG A 419 7.47 40.08 30.74
CA ARG A 419 7.06 41.45 31.06
C ARG A 419 6.43 42.07 29.83
N GLY A 420 5.19 42.53 29.97
CA GLY A 420 4.37 42.98 28.84
C GLY A 420 3.46 44.16 29.18
N GLY A 421 2.80 44.70 28.16
CA GLY A 421 1.94 45.89 28.27
C GLY A 421 2.72 47.22 28.28
N ARG A 422 1.98 48.33 28.42
CA ARG A 422 2.57 49.69 28.39
C ARG A 422 3.50 49.98 29.57
N ASP A 423 3.26 49.34 30.71
CA ASP A 423 3.99 49.56 31.97
C ASP A 423 5.03 48.47 32.28
N CYS A 424 5.29 47.53 31.35
CA CYS A 424 6.24 46.41 31.52
C CYS A 424 6.03 45.60 32.82
N LEU A 425 4.76 45.37 33.17
CA LEU A 425 4.36 44.58 34.33
C LEU A 425 4.57 43.08 34.07
N PRO A 426 4.79 42.27 35.12
CA PRO A 426 4.88 40.82 34.99
C PRO A 426 3.54 40.26 34.48
N VAL A 427 3.64 39.48 33.39
CA VAL A 427 2.54 38.72 32.80
C VAL A 427 2.81 37.25 33.09
N GLU A 428 2.02 36.70 34.01
CA GLU A 428 2.04 35.28 34.36
C GLU A 428 0.97 34.50 33.60
N ASP A 429 1.09 33.17 33.63
CA ASP A 429 0.16 32.23 32.99
C ASP A 429 -0.04 32.56 31.50
N VAL A 430 1.06 32.86 30.79
CA VAL A 430 1.06 33.09 29.34
C VAL A 430 0.74 31.80 28.60
N THR A 431 1.31 30.70 29.06
CA THR A 431 1.05 29.32 28.59
C THR A 431 0.40 28.51 29.70
N LEU A 432 -0.62 27.73 29.37
CA LEU A 432 -1.23 26.77 30.29
C LEU A 432 -1.27 25.36 29.67
N ALA A 433 -1.26 24.35 30.52
CA ALA A 433 -1.49 22.96 30.14
C ALA A 433 -2.93 22.53 30.43
N ARG A 434 -3.58 21.84 29.50
CA ARG A 434 -4.90 21.20 29.68
C ARG A 434 -4.72 19.70 29.85
N GLY A 435 -5.28 19.12 30.92
CA GLY A 435 -5.15 17.70 31.24
C GLY A 435 -6.40 16.85 30.95
N ASN A 436 -7.58 17.46 30.90
CA ASN A 436 -8.82 16.78 30.49
C ASN A 436 -8.87 16.65 28.96
N VAL A 437 -8.01 15.79 28.40
CA VAL A 437 -7.80 15.62 26.96
C VAL A 437 -8.22 14.22 26.53
N VAL A 438 -9.05 14.14 25.50
CA VAL A 438 -9.45 12.89 24.86
C VAL A 438 -9.09 12.92 23.38
N LEU A 439 -8.59 11.80 22.88
CA LEU A 439 -8.42 11.60 21.43
C LEU A 439 -9.74 11.06 20.87
N ALA A 440 -10.33 11.81 19.95
CA ALA A 440 -11.56 11.44 19.25
C ALA A 440 -11.30 11.27 17.76
N ASP A 441 -12.05 10.40 17.10
CA ASP A 441 -12.04 10.25 15.66
C ASP A 441 -13.41 10.45 15.03
N HIS A 442 -13.40 10.91 13.79
CA HIS A 442 -14.61 11.21 13.04
C HIS A 442 -15.34 9.93 12.67
N GLY A 443 -16.66 9.94 12.90
CA GLY A 443 -17.57 8.86 12.55
C GLY A 443 -18.58 8.60 13.65
N ARG A 444 -19.84 8.35 13.26
CA ARG A 444 -20.98 8.12 14.14
C ARG A 444 -21.36 6.64 14.14
N THR A 445 -21.37 6.02 15.31
CA THR A 445 -21.97 4.68 15.47
C THR A 445 -23.49 4.82 15.41
N LEU A 446 -24.13 4.03 14.53
CA LEU A 446 -25.59 4.01 14.40
C LEU A 446 -26.25 3.49 15.68
N THR A 447 -27.12 4.30 16.29
CA THR A 447 -27.95 3.93 17.43
C THR A 447 -29.28 3.35 16.91
N GLY A 448 -29.62 2.11 17.27
CA GLY A 448 -30.85 1.44 16.82
C GLY A 448 -30.71 -0.07 16.58
N LEU A 449 -31.70 -0.66 15.89
CA LEU A 449 -31.65 -2.07 15.48
C LEU A 449 -30.53 -2.28 14.44
N PRO A 450 -29.61 -3.24 14.64
CA PRO A 450 -28.54 -3.50 13.70
C PRO A 450 -29.08 -4.05 12.37
N GLU A 451 -28.41 -3.71 11.28
CA GLU A 451 -28.67 -4.31 9.98
C GLU A 451 -28.37 -5.82 10.07
N THR A 452 -29.32 -6.66 9.67
CA THR A 452 -29.19 -8.12 9.81
C THR A 452 -29.09 -8.77 8.45
N VAL A 453 -28.10 -9.65 8.27
CA VAL A 453 -27.92 -10.45 7.06
C VAL A 453 -27.97 -11.93 7.42
N THR A 454 -28.74 -12.72 6.66
CA THR A 454 -28.76 -14.18 6.81
C THR A 454 -27.73 -14.82 5.89
N VAL A 455 -26.86 -15.66 6.44
CA VAL A 455 -25.92 -16.46 5.65
C VAL A 455 -26.72 -17.50 4.85
N PRO A 456 -26.58 -17.56 3.51
CA PRO A 456 -27.26 -18.57 2.71
C PRO A 456 -26.95 -19.98 3.21
N PRO A 457 -27.92 -20.91 3.16
CA PRO A 457 -27.64 -22.32 3.42
C PRO A 457 -26.63 -22.85 2.39
N VAL A 458 -25.92 -23.93 2.73
CA VAL A 458 -24.97 -24.56 1.80
C VAL A 458 -25.72 -25.04 0.56
N PRO A 459 -25.43 -24.50 -0.64
CA PRO A 459 -26.13 -24.92 -1.84
C PRO A 459 -25.85 -26.39 -2.17
N ALA A 460 -26.80 -27.06 -2.80
CA ALA A 460 -26.60 -28.33 -3.46
C ALA A 460 -25.95 -28.04 -4.82
N VAL A 461 -24.62 -28.11 -4.87
CA VAL A 461 -23.86 -27.89 -6.10
C VAL A 461 -23.94 -29.17 -6.94
N THR A 462 -24.62 -29.10 -8.07
CA THR A 462 -24.64 -30.22 -9.02
C THR A 462 -23.26 -30.36 -9.65
N ALA A 463 -22.85 -31.59 -9.94
CA ALA A 463 -21.59 -31.82 -10.64
C ALA A 463 -21.57 -30.96 -11.94
N PRO A 464 -20.47 -30.25 -12.23
CA PRO A 464 -20.33 -29.60 -13.52
C PRO A 464 -20.41 -30.66 -14.63
N CYS A 465 -20.84 -30.25 -15.82
CA CYS A 465 -20.94 -31.13 -16.99
C CYS A 465 -19.57 -31.54 -17.56
N ASP A 466 -18.68 -32.06 -16.70
CA ASP A 466 -17.41 -32.63 -17.11
C ASP A 466 -17.63 -34.07 -17.63
N PRO A 467 -16.89 -34.51 -18.67
CA PRO A 467 -16.91 -35.90 -19.04
C PRO A 467 -16.38 -36.75 -17.87
N PRO A 468 -16.96 -37.94 -17.61
CA PRO A 468 -16.40 -38.85 -16.60
C PRO A 468 -14.94 -39.17 -16.95
N PRO A 469 -14.07 -39.41 -15.95
CA PRO A 469 -12.69 -39.79 -16.21
C PRO A 469 -12.67 -41.04 -17.07
N ALA A 470 -12.03 -40.95 -18.24
CA ALA A 470 -11.97 -42.03 -19.22
C ALA A 470 -11.36 -43.30 -18.60
N SER A 471 -12.21 -44.21 -18.16
CA SER A 471 -11.85 -45.58 -17.83
C SER A 471 -11.74 -46.38 -19.14
N GLY A 472 -10.66 -46.17 -19.87
CA GLY A 472 -10.42 -46.93 -21.10
C GLY A 472 -9.30 -46.33 -21.93
N ARG A 473 -8.23 -47.09 -22.17
CA ARG A 473 -7.12 -46.69 -23.04
C ARG A 473 -7.63 -46.41 -24.46
N GLY A 474 -7.56 -45.16 -24.90
CA GLY A 474 -7.83 -44.77 -26.29
C GLY A 474 -7.71 -43.26 -26.53
N TYR A 475 -6.55 -42.84 -27.06
CA TYR A 475 -6.18 -41.56 -27.71
C TYR A 475 -6.97 -40.25 -27.42
N PRO A 476 -6.32 -39.23 -26.83
CA PRO A 476 -6.95 -37.94 -26.53
C PRO A 476 -6.48 -36.84 -27.50
N HIS A 477 -7.13 -36.65 -28.65
CA HIS A 477 -6.99 -35.37 -29.37
C HIS A 477 -8.29 -35.08 -30.13
N LEU A 478 -8.90 -33.90 -29.85
CA LEU A 478 -10.08 -33.26 -30.48
C LEU A 478 -11.42 -33.25 -29.73
N ALA A 479 -11.46 -33.26 -28.39
CA ALA A 479 -12.72 -33.01 -27.64
C ALA A 479 -12.57 -32.10 -26.40
N SER A 480 -11.68 -31.11 -26.45
CA SER A 480 -11.50 -30.14 -25.35
C SER A 480 -11.52 -28.75 -25.95
N LEU A 481 -12.73 -28.19 -26.11
CA LEU A 481 -13.04 -26.74 -26.22
C LEU A 481 -14.56 -26.50 -26.43
N ALA A 482 -15.43 -27.40 -25.99
CA ALA A 482 -16.87 -27.14 -25.95
C ALA A 482 -17.21 -26.51 -24.59
N PHE A 483 -17.46 -25.20 -24.57
CA PHE A 483 -18.25 -24.58 -23.50
C PHE A 483 -19.69 -25.05 -23.66
N GLY A 484 -20.12 -26.03 -22.87
CA GLY A 484 -21.48 -26.54 -22.86
C GLY A 484 -21.54 -28.00 -22.43
N CYS A 485 -22.61 -28.39 -21.72
CA CYS A 485 -22.88 -29.79 -21.42
C CYS A 485 -22.98 -30.58 -22.74
N HIS A 486 -22.30 -31.72 -22.84
CA HIS A 486 -22.32 -32.56 -24.05
C HIS A 486 -23.72 -33.08 -24.41
N ASP A 487 -24.65 -33.03 -23.46
CA ASP A 487 -26.02 -33.43 -23.65
C ASP A 487 -26.89 -32.23 -24.04
N THR A 488 -27.10 -32.07 -25.36
CA THR A 488 -27.94 -31.03 -25.93
C THR A 488 -29.44 -31.34 -25.83
N GLU A 489 -29.83 -32.56 -25.45
CA GLU A 489 -31.24 -32.97 -25.39
C GLU A 489 -31.83 -32.89 -23.97
N GLU A 490 -30.98 -32.91 -22.94
CA GLU A 490 -31.45 -33.20 -21.58
C GLU A 490 -31.45 -32.02 -20.58
N GLY A 491 -30.81 -30.88 -20.84
CA GLY A 491 -30.89 -29.72 -19.94
C GLY A 491 -30.42 -30.00 -18.49
N ASN A 492 -31.07 -29.41 -17.47
CA ASN A 492 -30.71 -29.62 -16.06
C ASN A 492 -31.23 -30.97 -15.54
N ALA A 493 -30.52 -32.06 -15.84
CA ALA A 493 -30.86 -33.42 -15.40
C ALA A 493 -31.11 -33.56 -13.88
N PRO A 494 -30.30 -32.94 -12.99
CA PRO A 494 -30.59 -32.88 -11.55
C PRO A 494 -31.95 -32.26 -11.21
N ALA A 495 -32.28 -31.10 -11.79
CA ALA A 495 -33.56 -30.47 -11.51
C ALA A 495 -34.74 -31.26 -12.08
N ARG A 496 -34.58 -31.92 -13.24
CA ARG A 496 -35.62 -32.82 -13.78
C ARG A 496 -35.85 -34.02 -12.87
N LEU A 497 -34.79 -34.66 -12.37
CA LEU A 497 -34.90 -35.76 -11.40
C LEU A 497 -35.63 -35.28 -10.14
N ILE A 498 -35.20 -34.16 -9.56
CA ILE A 498 -35.84 -33.61 -8.35
C ILE A 498 -37.31 -33.27 -8.61
N ASN A 499 -37.64 -32.63 -9.74
CA ASN A 499 -39.02 -32.30 -10.10
C ASN A 499 -39.87 -33.56 -10.33
N ALA A 500 -39.36 -34.57 -11.03
CA ALA A 500 -40.07 -35.82 -11.28
C ALA A 500 -40.35 -36.61 -9.98
N LEU A 501 -39.38 -36.63 -9.05
CA LEU A 501 -39.57 -37.20 -7.73
C LEU A 501 -40.53 -36.35 -6.89
N THR A 502 -40.51 -35.02 -7.04
CA THR A 502 -41.43 -34.09 -6.37
C THR A 502 -42.87 -34.36 -6.82
N ASP A 503 -43.15 -34.39 -8.13
CA ASP A 503 -44.47 -34.70 -8.69
C ASP A 503 -44.99 -36.07 -8.22
N ARG A 504 -44.10 -37.08 -8.16
CA ARG A 504 -44.42 -38.42 -7.66
C ARG A 504 -44.85 -38.39 -6.19
N THR A 505 -44.09 -37.71 -5.33
CA THR A 505 -44.39 -37.60 -3.90
C THR A 505 -45.63 -36.76 -3.61
N GLU A 506 -45.89 -35.71 -4.40
CA GLU A 506 -47.12 -34.90 -4.34
C GLU A 506 -48.37 -35.69 -4.75
N SER A 507 -48.22 -36.67 -5.66
CA SER A 507 -49.29 -37.62 -6.00
C SER A 507 -49.56 -38.69 -4.92
N GLY A 508 -48.87 -38.62 -3.77
CA GLY A 508 -49.07 -39.52 -2.62
C GLY A 508 -48.22 -40.79 -2.64
N ARG A 509 -47.26 -40.92 -3.56
CA ARG A 509 -46.37 -42.09 -3.67
C ARG A 509 -45.03 -41.82 -2.99
N ALA A 510 -44.69 -42.60 -1.96
CA ALA A 510 -43.42 -42.47 -1.25
C ALA A 510 -42.22 -42.94 -2.10
N LEU A 511 -41.05 -42.33 -1.87
CA LEU A 511 -39.77 -42.68 -2.47
C LEU A 511 -39.27 -44.05 -1.99
N VAL A 512 -38.56 -44.76 -2.86
CA VAL A 512 -37.84 -45.99 -2.50
C VAL A 512 -36.36 -45.70 -2.21
N PRO A 513 -35.63 -46.57 -1.49
CA PRO A 513 -34.20 -46.35 -1.24
C PRO A 513 -33.34 -46.16 -2.49
N GLY A 514 -33.76 -46.71 -3.63
CA GLY A 514 -33.13 -46.46 -4.94
C GLY A 514 -33.21 -44.99 -5.39
N ASP A 515 -34.37 -44.35 -5.23
CA ASP A 515 -34.58 -42.94 -5.62
C ASP A 515 -33.66 -42.00 -4.80
N VAL A 516 -33.44 -42.32 -3.51
CA VAL A 516 -32.57 -41.51 -2.63
C VAL A 516 -31.10 -41.71 -2.96
N ARG A 517 -30.67 -42.92 -3.35
CA ARG A 517 -29.30 -43.16 -3.83
C ARG A 517 -29.02 -42.43 -5.15
N GLU A 518 -29.99 -42.41 -6.05
CA GLU A 518 -29.87 -41.63 -7.29
C GLU A 518 -29.70 -40.13 -6.99
N LEU A 519 -30.41 -39.60 -5.99
CA LEU A 519 -30.16 -38.24 -5.50
C LEU A 519 -28.77 -38.08 -4.85
N PHE A 520 -28.28 -39.06 -4.11
CA PHE A 520 -26.93 -39.03 -3.54
C PHE A 520 -25.85 -38.94 -4.64
N ASP A 521 -26.05 -39.64 -5.75
CA ASP A 521 -25.12 -39.62 -6.89
C ASP A 521 -25.20 -38.29 -7.66
N VAL A 522 -26.39 -37.72 -7.84
CA VAL A 522 -26.63 -36.56 -8.71
C VAL A 522 -26.39 -35.21 -8.01
N VAL A 523 -26.78 -35.06 -6.74
CA VAL A 523 -26.63 -33.80 -5.97
C VAL A 523 -25.73 -33.92 -4.74
N GLY A 524 -25.26 -35.14 -4.42
CA GLY A 524 -24.41 -35.41 -3.28
C GLY A 524 -25.19 -35.80 -2.02
N GLU A 525 -24.77 -36.89 -1.38
CA GLU A 525 -25.38 -37.42 -0.15
C GLU A 525 -25.57 -36.37 0.95
N ALA A 526 -24.54 -35.56 1.20
CA ALA A 526 -24.60 -34.52 2.23
C ALA A 526 -25.66 -33.44 1.92
N ALA A 527 -25.94 -33.15 0.65
CA ALA A 527 -26.97 -32.16 0.28
C ALA A 527 -28.38 -32.74 0.46
N THR A 528 -28.58 -33.98 0.01
CA THR A 528 -29.85 -34.71 0.15
C THR A 528 -30.22 -34.89 1.63
N ASN A 529 -29.25 -35.32 2.46
CA ASN A 529 -29.45 -35.45 3.90
C ASN A 529 -29.76 -34.09 4.58
N ARG A 530 -29.10 -32.99 4.17
CA ARG A 530 -29.38 -31.63 4.69
C ARG A 530 -30.76 -31.11 4.31
N ALA A 531 -31.29 -31.50 3.14
CA ALA A 531 -32.66 -31.19 2.75
C ALA A 531 -33.71 -31.99 3.54
N GLY A 532 -33.27 -32.90 4.41
CA GLY A 532 -34.11 -33.73 5.26
C GLY A 532 -34.54 -35.03 4.59
N LEU A 533 -33.83 -35.50 3.55
CA LEU A 533 -34.10 -36.77 2.88
C LEU A 533 -32.90 -37.71 3.01
N GLY A 534 -33.08 -38.88 3.62
CA GLY A 534 -31.97 -39.81 3.88
C GLY A 534 -32.42 -41.27 3.95
N LEU A 535 -31.44 -42.14 4.24
CA LEU A 535 -31.65 -43.58 4.41
C LEU A 535 -31.26 -44.00 5.82
N GLU A 536 -32.15 -44.72 6.51
CA GLU A 536 -31.88 -45.35 7.80
C GLU A 536 -31.90 -46.88 7.68
N SER A 537 -31.07 -47.57 8.46
CA SER A 537 -31.00 -49.04 8.46
C SER A 537 -32.07 -49.64 9.37
N ALA A 538 -33.04 -50.33 8.77
CA ALA A 538 -34.11 -51.08 9.44
C ALA A 538 -33.73 -52.57 9.54
N GLY A 539 -32.61 -52.87 10.23
CA GLY A 539 -32.11 -54.24 10.46
C GLY A 539 -31.06 -54.72 9.44
N GLN A 540 -30.60 -55.98 9.56
CA GLN A 540 -29.42 -56.49 8.84
C GLN A 540 -29.49 -56.47 7.30
N ARG A 541 -30.65 -56.21 6.67
CA ARG A 541 -30.83 -56.21 5.21
C ARG A 541 -31.87 -55.23 4.64
N HIS A 542 -32.46 -54.34 5.44
CA HIS A 542 -33.49 -53.42 4.94
C HIS A 542 -33.14 -51.97 5.26
N GLU A 543 -33.31 -51.09 4.28
CA GLU A 543 -33.16 -49.65 4.43
C GLU A 543 -34.52 -48.98 4.24
N GLN A 544 -34.75 -47.91 4.99
CA GLN A 544 -35.97 -47.12 4.92
C GLN A 544 -35.64 -45.67 4.59
N VAL A 545 -36.45 -45.05 3.74
CA VAL A 545 -36.35 -43.61 3.44
C VAL A 545 -36.91 -42.80 4.60
N VAL A 546 -36.16 -41.78 5.03
CA VAL A 546 -36.54 -40.86 6.09
C VAL A 546 -36.61 -39.44 5.52
N PRO A 547 -37.73 -38.72 5.70
CA PRO A 547 -38.95 -39.09 6.43
C PRO A 547 -39.80 -40.14 5.69
N GLY A 548 -40.57 -40.94 6.42
CA GLY A 548 -41.34 -42.07 5.87
C GLY A 548 -42.65 -41.70 5.16
N THR A 549 -43.05 -40.43 5.14
CA THR A 549 -44.31 -39.97 4.51
C THR A 549 -44.04 -39.26 3.19
N ALA A 550 -44.86 -39.53 2.17
CA ALA A 550 -44.74 -38.89 0.86
C ALA A 550 -44.81 -37.35 0.93
N TYR A 551 -45.66 -36.81 1.81
CA TYR A 551 -45.76 -35.36 2.04
C TYR A 551 -44.46 -34.74 2.58
N ALA A 552 -43.82 -35.38 3.57
CA ALA A 552 -42.57 -34.87 4.13
C ALA A 552 -41.39 -35.05 3.15
N GLN A 553 -41.41 -36.11 2.33
CA GLN A 553 -40.45 -36.30 1.24
C GLN A 553 -40.61 -35.22 0.16
N ALA A 554 -41.83 -34.84 -0.22
CA ALA A 554 -42.09 -33.73 -1.15
C ALA A 554 -41.54 -32.40 -0.63
N ALA A 555 -41.72 -32.13 0.68
CA ALA A 555 -41.15 -30.94 1.31
C ALA A 555 -39.61 -30.95 1.30
N ALA A 556 -38.99 -32.11 1.54
CA ALA A 556 -37.54 -32.27 1.46
C ALA A 556 -37.01 -32.09 0.03
N LEU A 557 -37.70 -32.62 -0.99
CA LEU A 557 -37.33 -32.45 -2.40
C LEU A 557 -37.45 -31.01 -2.88
N ARG A 558 -38.50 -30.28 -2.48
CA ARG A 558 -38.62 -28.83 -2.76
C ARG A 558 -37.52 -28.03 -2.09
N THR A 559 -37.14 -28.41 -0.86
CA THR A 559 -36.00 -27.81 -0.15
C THR A 559 -34.69 -28.07 -0.89
N LEU A 560 -34.49 -29.29 -1.39
CA LEU A 560 -33.32 -29.68 -2.18
C LEU A 560 -33.26 -28.93 -3.51
N LEU A 561 -34.40 -28.77 -4.20
CA LEU A 561 -34.50 -27.99 -5.42
C LEU A 561 -34.15 -26.52 -5.18
N ALA A 562 -34.70 -25.91 -4.12
CA ALA A 562 -34.44 -24.52 -3.74
C ALA A 562 -32.99 -24.27 -3.32
N GLN A 563 -32.30 -25.30 -2.83
CA GLN A 563 -30.87 -25.27 -2.51
C GLN A 563 -29.98 -25.60 -3.74
N SER A 564 -30.52 -26.19 -4.80
CA SER A 564 -29.77 -26.58 -5.99
C SER A 564 -29.33 -25.37 -6.82
N VAL A 565 -28.09 -25.38 -7.30
CA VAL A 565 -27.53 -24.30 -8.14
C VAL A 565 -27.06 -24.87 -9.47
N TYR A 566 -27.60 -24.36 -10.58
CA TYR A 566 -27.24 -24.75 -11.94
C TYR A 566 -26.97 -23.52 -12.83
N PRO A 567 -25.85 -23.48 -13.58
CA PRO A 567 -24.69 -24.39 -13.47
C PRO A 567 -24.05 -24.27 -12.08
N GLY A 568 -23.28 -25.28 -11.64
CA GLY A 568 -22.74 -25.47 -10.28
C GLY A 568 -21.75 -24.40 -9.77
N ILE A 569 -22.05 -23.12 -9.95
CA ILE A 569 -21.31 -21.97 -9.47
C ILE A 569 -21.92 -21.57 -8.14
N ALA A 570 -21.34 -22.03 -7.03
CA ALA A 570 -21.80 -21.65 -5.71
C ALA A 570 -21.75 -20.12 -5.55
N PRO A 571 -22.89 -19.46 -5.23
CA PRO A 571 -22.90 -18.03 -5.01
C PRO A 571 -21.99 -17.70 -3.82
N ARG A 572 -21.09 -16.73 -4.00
CA ARG A 572 -20.22 -16.27 -2.91
C ARG A 572 -21.04 -15.40 -1.97
N PHE A 573 -21.10 -15.77 -0.69
CA PHE A 573 -21.69 -14.91 0.34
C PHE A 573 -20.83 -13.67 0.52
N ARG A 574 -21.33 -12.54 0.01
CA ARG A 574 -20.67 -11.23 0.05
C ARG A 574 -21.73 -10.15 0.30
N PRO A 575 -22.19 -9.95 1.54
CA PRO A 575 -23.20 -8.95 1.83
C PRO A 575 -22.67 -7.54 1.63
N VAL A 576 -23.52 -6.66 1.10
CA VAL A 576 -23.23 -5.24 0.88
C VAL A 576 -24.02 -4.44 1.89
N LEU A 577 -23.36 -3.54 2.62
CA LEU A 577 -24.00 -2.71 3.64
C LEU A 577 -24.97 -1.71 2.99
N GLY A 578 -26.13 -1.52 3.62
CA GLY A 578 -27.17 -0.63 3.11
C GLY A 578 -26.85 0.87 3.21
N ARG A 579 -25.98 1.27 4.15
CA ARG A 579 -25.64 2.68 4.42
C ARG A 579 -24.16 2.97 4.13
N THR A 580 -23.88 4.20 3.72
CA THR A 580 -22.56 4.70 3.28
C THR A 580 -22.45 6.20 3.60
N PRO A 581 -21.25 6.79 3.79
CA PRO A 581 -19.92 6.15 3.80
C PRO A 581 -19.62 5.45 5.12
N VAL A 582 -19.05 4.25 5.04
CA VAL A 582 -18.59 3.50 6.22
C VAL A 582 -17.22 4.01 6.64
N THR A 583 -17.09 4.35 7.92
CA THR A 583 -15.84 4.89 8.47
C THR A 583 -14.68 3.91 8.29
N GLN A 584 -13.60 4.39 7.67
CA GLN A 584 -12.31 3.70 7.61
C GLN A 584 -11.41 4.29 8.69
N ALA A 585 -10.99 3.48 9.66
CA ALA A 585 -10.21 3.94 10.80
C ALA A 585 -8.91 3.13 10.90
N VAL A 586 -7.79 3.82 11.11
CA VAL A 586 -6.53 3.17 11.45
C VAL A 586 -6.65 2.59 12.86
N PRO A 587 -6.26 1.33 13.10
CA PRO A 587 -6.24 0.77 14.45
C PRO A 587 -5.47 1.68 15.41
N PHE A 588 -6.00 1.84 16.62
CA PHE A 588 -5.34 2.59 17.67
C PHE A 588 -5.47 1.86 19.02
N PRO A 589 -4.39 1.79 19.81
CA PRO A 589 -3.03 2.21 19.47
C PRO A 589 -2.43 1.41 18.31
N ASP A 590 -1.40 1.97 17.67
CA ASP A 590 -0.76 1.28 16.56
C ASP A 590 -0.03 0.03 17.06
N PRO A 591 -0.32 -1.19 16.53
CA PRO A 591 0.31 -2.41 17.02
C PRO A 591 1.84 -2.39 16.96
N GLY A 592 2.42 -1.75 15.93
CA GLY A 592 3.87 -1.61 15.81
C GLY A 592 4.45 -0.73 16.92
N THR A 593 3.79 0.38 17.23
CA THR A 593 4.17 1.25 18.35
C THR A 593 4.03 0.56 19.71
N VAL A 594 2.96 -0.21 19.92
CA VAL A 594 2.77 -0.99 21.15
C VAL A 594 3.90 -2.01 21.30
N ALA A 595 4.19 -2.77 20.24
CA ALA A 595 5.24 -3.79 20.26
C ALA A 595 6.63 -3.18 20.48
N ALA A 596 6.94 -2.04 19.84
CA ALA A 596 8.19 -1.31 20.07
C ALA A 596 8.32 -0.83 21.53
N GLY A 597 7.26 -0.24 22.09
CA GLY A 597 7.22 0.21 23.47
C GLY A 597 7.34 -0.94 24.48
N GLN A 598 6.70 -2.09 24.23
CA GLN A 598 6.89 -3.30 25.03
C GLN A 598 8.33 -3.77 24.98
N ALA A 599 8.94 -3.80 23.79
CA ALA A 599 10.30 -4.29 23.65
C ALA A 599 11.33 -3.42 24.35
N GLU A 600 11.19 -2.10 24.27
CA GLU A 600 12.05 -1.15 25.00
C GLU A 600 11.94 -1.39 26.51
N ARG A 601 10.71 -1.49 27.04
CA ARG A 601 10.45 -1.69 28.47
C ARG A 601 10.95 -3.03 28.99
N ILE A 602 10.79 -4.10 28.21
CA ILE A 602 11.29 -5.44 28.53
C ILE A 602 12.82 -5.42 28.52
N ALA A 603 13.45 -4.87 27.47
CA ALA A 603 14.90 -4.76 27.37
C ALA A 603 15.53 -3.89 28.47
N ALA A 604 14.78 -2.93 29.02
CA ALA A 604 15.22 -2.07 30.12
C ALA A 604 15.15 -2.74 31.51
N ILE A 605 14.45 -3.88 31.67
CA ILE A 605 14.28 -4.56 32.97
C ILE A 605 15.63 -4.83 33.66
N PRO A 606 16.65 -5.44 33.02
CA PRO A 606 17.92 -5.73 33.67
C PRO A 606 18.63 -4.46 34.18
N GLY A 607 18.59 -3.38 33.39
CA GLY A 607 19.12 -2.08 33.77
C GLY A 607 18.41 -1.47 34.98
N ARG A 608 17.06 -1.52 35.00
CA ARG A 608 16.24 -1.05 36.12
C ARG A 608 16.53 -1.84 37.40
N VAL A 609 16.66 -3.16 37.32
CA VAL A 609 17.01 -4.01 38.48
C VAL A 609 18.40 -3.63 39.01
N ARG A 610 19.39 -3.44 38.13
CA ARG A 610 20.74 -3.01 38.52
C ARG A 610 20.73 -1.64 39.20
N GLN A 611 19.99 -0.68 38.64
CA GLN A 611 19.83 0.65 39.24
C GLN A 611 19.17 0.56 40.62
N ARG A 612 18.09 -0.20 40.73
CA ARG A 612 17.39 -0.43 42.00
C ARG A 612 18.31 -1.05 43.06
N LEU A 613 19.15 -2.01 42.69
CA LEU A 613 20.16 -2.58 43.60
C LEU A 613 21.20 -1.55 44.05
N VAL A 614 21.64 -0.64 43.16
CA VAL A 614 22.55 0.45 43.54
C VAL A 614 21.87 1.42 44.51
N GLU A 615 20.61 1.75 44.29
CA GLU A 615 19.82 2.59 45.19
C GLU A 615 19.65 1.94 46.57
N LEU A 616 19.27 0.66 46.61
CA LEU A 616 19.16 -0.11 47.85
C LEU A 616 20.52 -0.23 48.56
N TRP A 617 21.62 -0.38 47.81
CA TRP A 617 22.96 -0.44 48.38
C TRP A 617 23.39 0.90 49.00
N ARG A 618 23.06 2.03 48.36
CA ARG A 618 23.29 3.38 48.92
C ARG A 618 22.40 3.60 50.15
N SER A 619 21.11 3.29 50.04
CA SER A 619 20.14 3.42 51.14
C SER A 619 20.53 2.57 52.35
N ALA A 620 20.91 1.31 52.17
CA ALA A 620 21.34 0.41 53.24
C ALA A 620 22.74 0.74 53.81
N ARG A 621 23.49 1.64 53.17
CA ARG A 621 24.72 2.22 53.73
C ARG A 621 24.39 3.41 54.64
N ASP A 622 23.36 4.17 54.29
CA ASP A 622 22.92 5.35 55.04
C ASP A 622 21.91 4.99 56.15
N ARG A 623 21.18 3.88 56.00
CA ARG A 623 20.21 3.31 56.95
C ARG A 623 20.73 1.96 57.44
N ASP A 624 20.56 1.63 58.72
CA ASP A 624 20.94 0.32 59.30
C ASP A 624 20.00 -0.82 58.85
N GLY A 625 19.87 -1.07 57.54
CA GLY A 625 19.16 -2.23 57.00
C GLY A 625 18.23 -1.95 55.81
N LEU A 626 17.53 -3.02 55.40
CA LEU A 626 16.49 -3.01 54.37
C LEU A 626 15.11 -3.24 55.01
N GLY A 627 14.07 -2.61 54.48
CA GLY A 627 12.68 -2.84 54.88
C GLY A 627 12.15 -4.21 54.43
N GLN A 628 11.06 -4.68 55.04
CA GLN A 628 10.42 -5.95 54.65
C GLN A 628 9.95 -5.97 53.20
N GLU A 629 9.44 -4.85 52.69
CA GLU A 629 9.02 -4.72 51.29
C GLU A 629 10.19 -4.83 50.31
N GLU A 630 11.34 -4.23 50.64
CA GLU A 630 12.56 -4.29 49.82
C GLU A 630 13.14 -5.71 49.78
N ILE A 631 13.08 -6.43 50.90
CA ILE A 631 13.48 -7.85 50.96
C ILE A 631 12.52 -8.73 50.16
N ALA A 632 11.21 -8.47 50.25
CA ALA A 632 10.21 -9.19 49.46
C ALA A 632 10.41 -8.96 47.95
N GLU A 633 10.72 -7.73 47.53
CA GLU A 633 11.06 -7.40 46.14
C GLU A 633 12.25 -8.24 45.65
N LEU A 634 13.35 -8.24 46.41
CA LEU A 634 14.54 -9.02 46.07
C LEU A 634 14.28 -10.53 46.07
N ALA A 635 13.38 -11.01 46.94
CA ALA A 635 13.03 -12.43 47.03
C ALA A 635 12.29 -12.91 45.78
N VAL A 636 11.48 -12.07 45.15
CA VAL A 636 10.85 -12.36 43.85
C VAL A 636 11.90 -12.46 42.74
N ILE A 637 12.84 -11.51 42.69
CA ILE A 637 13.86 -11.44 41.63
C ILE A 637 14.89 -12.57 41.74
N TYR A 638 15.49 -12.76 42.91
CA TYR A 638 16.61 -13.70 43.11
C TYR A 638 16.22 -15.03 43.74
N GLY A 639 15.03 -15.11 44.34
CA GLY A 639 14.60 -16.29 45.11
C GLY A 639 15.13 -16.30 46.55
N LEU A 640 14.31 -16.79 47.48
CA LEU A 640 14.63 -16.84 48.92
C LEU A 640 15.93 -17.60 49.22
N ASN A 641 16.15 -18.76 48.59
CA ASN A 641 17.35 -19.58 48.80
C ASN A 641 18.67 -18.84 48.48
N VAL A 642 18.66 -17.93 47.50
CA VAL A 642 19.84 -17.14 47.13
C VAL A 642 20.07 -16.03 48.16
N LEU A 643 19.00 -15.36 48.60
CA LEU A 643 19.09 -14.31 49.61
C LEU A 643 19.53 -14.82 50.98
N GLU A 644 19.07 -16.01 51.38
CA GLU A 644 19.49 -16.68 52.61
C GLU A 644 20.97 -17.06 52.57
N ARG A 645 21.46 -17.56 51.42
CA ARG A 645 22.88 -17.91 51.22
C ARG A 645 23.80 -16.70 51.40
N PHE A 646 23.36 -15.51 51.01
CA PHE A 646 24.12 -14.26 51.18
C PHE A 646 23.83 -13.56 52.52
N GLU A 647 23.01 -14.16 53.39
CA GLU A 647 22.63 -13.60 54.69
C GLU A 647 22.09 -12.16 54.62
N LEU A 648 21.25 -11.85 53.63
CA LEU A 648 20.75 -10.48 53.35
C LEU A 648 20.21 -9.76 54.61
N HIS A 649 19.52 -10.48 55.48
CA HIS A 649 18.95 -9.94 56.72
C HIS A 649 20.01 -9.53 57.77
N ARG A 650 21.17 -10.20 57.78
CA ARG A 650 22.25 -9.93 58.75
C ARG A 650 23.29 -8.97 58.19
N HIS A 651 23.58 -9.06 56.89
CA HIS A 651 24.65 -8.32 56.22
C HIS A 651 24.19 -7.70 54.88
N PRO A 652 23.24 -6.74 54.92
CA PRO A 652 22.58 -6.23 53.70
C PRO A 652 23.55 -5.57 52.71
N VAL A 653 24.49 -4.75 53.18
CA VAL A 653 25.47 -4.06 52.30
C VAL A 653 26.38 -5.06 51.56
N ARG A 654 26.83 -6.12 52.24
CA ARG A 654 27.68 -7.17 51.63
C ARG A 654 26.87 -8.00 50.65
N ALA A 655 25.68 -8.42 51.03
CA ALA A 655 24.78 -9.22 50.19
C ALA A 655 24.42 -8.46 48.90
N LEU A 656 24.02 -7.18 49.00
CA LEU A 656 23.70 -6.35 47.83
C LEU A 656 24.90 -6.16 46.88
N ARG A 657 26.12 -6.04 47.41
CA ARG A 657 27.34 -5.97 46.59
C ARG A 657 27.60 -7.28 45.84
N GLU A 658 27.41 -8.44 46.47
CA GLU A 658 27.53 -9.74 45.80
C GLU A 658 26.44 -9.94 44.74
N LEU A 659 25.20 -9.52 45.02
CA LEU A 659 24.11 -9.53 44.05
C LEU A 659 24.44 -8.65 42.83
N LEU A 660 24.97 -7.44 43.03
CA LEU A 660 25.40 -6.56 41.95
C LEU A 660 26.51 -7.18 41.08
N TYR A 661 27.50 -7.84 41.69
CA TYR A 661 28.62 -8.45 40.97
C TYR A 661 28.24 -9.72 40.21
N ARG A 662 27.32 -10.53 40.76
CA ARG A 662 26.93 -11.84 40.20
C ARG A 662 25.56 -11.85 39.54
N SER A 663 24.91 -10.70 39.40
CA SER A 663 23.53 -10.57 38.88
C SER A 663 23.35 -11.33 37.57
N ASP A 664 24.25 -11.13 36.61
CA ASP A 664 24.14 -11.72 35.27
C ASP A 664 24.22 -13.25 35.31
N GLN A 665 25.02 -13.82 36.23
CA GLN A 665 25.10 -15.28 36.43
C GLN A 665 23.89 -15.84 37.19
N LEU A 666 23.40 -15.13 38.21
CA LEU A 666 22.27 -15.57 39.02
C LEU A 666 20.94 -15.51 38.25
N LEU A 667 20.85 -14.61 37.27
CA LEU A 667 19.63 -14.35 36.50
C LEU A 667 19.70 -14.84 35.05
N ASP A 668 20.73 -15.58 34.63
CA ASP A 668 20.96 -15.99 33.22
C ASP A 668 19.69 -16.52 32.52
N THR A 669 18.99 -17.48 33.13
CA THR A 669 17.73 -18.02 32.58
C THR A 669 16.64 -16.95 32.39
N LYS A 670 16.50 -16.04 33.36
CA LYS A 670 15.51 -14.94 33.29
C LYS A 670 15.92 -13.89 32.25
N LEU A 671 17.21 -13.58 32.17
CA LEU A 671 17.77 -12.63 31.19
C LEU A 671 17.55 -13.12 29.76
N ARG A 672 17.89 -14.38 29.45
CA ARG A 672 17.61 -14.99 28.14
C ARG A 672 16.13 -14.95 27.78
N ARG A 673 15.24 -15.18 28.76
CA ARG A 673 13.79 -15.11 28.51
C ARG A 673 13.34 -13.70 28.14
N VAL A 674 13.82 -12.69 28.86
CA VAL A 674 13.54 -11.26 28.58
C VAL A 674 14.09 -10.87 27.20
N GLU A 675 15.29 -11.33 26.83
CA GLU A 675 15.86 -11.12 25.49
C GLU A 675 14.99 -11.70 24.37
N VAL A 676 14.51 -12.94 24.53
CA VAL A 676 13.60 -13.57 23.56
C VAL A 676 12.28 -12.80 23.44
N LEU A 677 11.70 -12.36 24.56
CA LEU A 677 10.46 -11.58 24.55
C LEU A 677 10.65 -10.21 23.91
N ALA A 678 11.75 -9.51 24.23
CA ALA A 678 12.10 -8.24 23.59
C ALA A 678 12.34 -8.40 22.09
N ALA A 679 13.02 -9.48 21.67
CA ALA A 679 13.24 -9.78 20.26
C ALA A 679 11.92 -10.05 19.52
N ARG A 680 11.01 -10.83 20.12
CA ARG A 680 9.67 -11.08 19.57
C ARG A 680 8.86 -9.79 19.42
N ALA A 681 8.92 -8.90 20.41
CA ALA A 681 8.23 -7.62 20.38
C ALA A 681 8.82 -6.66 19.33
N ARG A 682 10.14 -6.54 19.23
CA ARG A 682 10.81 -5.75 18.17
C ARG A 682 10.53 -6.27 16.76
N ALA A 683 10.24 -7.57 16.60
CA ALA A 683 9.78 -8.13 15.33
C ALA A 683 8.33 -7.73 14.97
N GLY A 684 7.69 -6.83 15.75
CA GLY A 684 6.35 -6.31 15.50
C GLY A 684 5.22 -7.13 16.14
N THR A 685 5.54 -8.13 16.94
CA THR A 685 4.51 -8.91 17.65
C THR A 685 4.11 -8.21 18.94
N VAL A 686 2.84 -7.79 19.05
CA VAL A 686 2.28 -7.33 20.32
C VAL A 686 2.21 -8.51 21.29
N LEU A 687 2.87 -8.39 22.44
CA LEU A 687 2.85 -9.39 23.50
C LEU A 687 1.54 -9.24 24.28
N ASP A 688 0.80 -10.33 24.46
CA ASP A 688 -0.49 -10.30 25.16
C ASP A 688 -0.35 -10.08 26.67
N GLY A 689 -1.49 -9.93 27.36
CA GLY A 689 -1.53 -9.73 28.80
C GLY A 689 -0.95 -10.91 29.62
N HIS A 690 -0.85 -12.11 29.04
CA HIS A 690 -0.23 -13.24 29.73
C HIS A 690 1.27 -13.03 29.90
N ILE A 691 1.94 -12.42 28.92
CA ILE A 691 3.37 -12.08 29.04
C ILE A 691 3.59 -10.99 30.09
N ALA A 692 2.71 -9.99 30.17
CA ALA A 692 2.78 -8.99 31.24
C ALA A 692 2.65 -9.65 32.63
N TRP A 693 1.74 -10.62 32.78
CA TRP A 693 1.61 -11.43 33.99
C TRP A 693 2.86 -12.29 34.27
N GLU A 694 3.45 -12.92 33.24
CA GLU A 694 4.70 -13.69 33.35
C GLU A 694 5.83 -12.83 33.92
N ILE A 695 6.00 -11.61 33.39
CA ILE A 695 7.01 -10.66 33.89
C ILE A 695 6.70 -10.21 35.32
N ALA A 696 5.44 -9.90 35.63
CA ALA A 696 5.03 -9.50 36.98
C ALA A 696 5.35 -10.58 38.01
N HIS A 697 5.14 -11.85 37.65
CA HIS A 697 5.42 -12.99 38.52
C HIS A 697 6.92 -13.28 38.65
N ALA A 698 7.69 -13.13 37.56
CA ALA A 698 9.13 -13.47 37.55
C ALA A 698 10.03 -12.34 38.09
N TRP A 699 9.66 -11.08 37.92
CA TRP A 699 10.48 -9.91 38.27
C TRP A 699 9.83 -9.02 39.32
N GLY A 700 8.51 -9.09 39.49
CA GLY A 700 7.73 -8.23 40.38
C GLY A 700 6.84 -7.25 39.60
N PRO A 701 5.73 -6.79 40.21
CA PRO A 701 4.71 -5.98 39.53
C PRO A 701 5.24 -4.63 39.01
N ALA A 702 6.19 -4.00 39.71
CA ALA A 702 6.80 -2.73 39.29
C ALA A 702 7.57 -2.82 37.96
N TYR A 703 8.09 -4.01 37.62
CA TYR A 703 8.81 -4.24 36.36
C TYR A 703 7.87 -4.54 35.20
N ALA A 704 6.65 -5.01 35.49
CA ALA A 704 5.60 -5.30 34.51
C ALA A 704 4.70 -4.10 34.17
N THR A 705 4.75 -3.02 34.98
CA THR A 705 4.01 -1.78 34.70
C THR A 705 4.37 -1.23 33.31
N GLY A 706 3.35 -0.90 32.51
CA GLY A 706 3.52 -0.40 31.15
C GLY A 706 3.75 -1.49 30.10
N LEU A 707 3.53 -2.77 30.42
CA LEU A 707 3.67 -3.88 29.47
C LEU A 707 2.33 -4.38 28.91
N HIS A 708 1.22 -4.14 29.59
CA HIS A 708 -0.08 -4.62 29.09
C HIS A 708 -0.50 -3.80 27.85
N PRO A 709 -0.90 -4.43 26.72
CA PRO A 709 -1.17 -3.73 25.44
C PRO A 709 -2.15 -2.56 25.51
N GLU A 710 -3.08 -2.59 26.46
CA GLU A 710 -4.13 -1.58 26.63
C GLU A 710 -3.68 -0.34 27.44
N GLU A 711 -2.52 -0.42 28.11
CA GLU A 711 -1.99 0.68 28.92
C GLU A 711 -1.68 1.91 28.07
N THR A 712 -2.03 3.08 28.62
CA THR A 712 -1.92 4.39 27.92
C THR A 712 -0.50 4.74 27.53
N VAL A 713 0.49 4.24 28.28
CA VAL A 713 1.92 4.49 28.04
C VAL A 713 2.45 3.84 26.75
N LEU A 714 1.76 2.83 26.21
CA LEU A 714 2.12 2.14 24.96
C LEU A 714 1.45 2.76 23.72
N ARG A 715 0.67 3.84 23.88
CA ARG A 715 -0.11 4.45 22.79
C ARG A 715 0.68 5.38 21.86
N GLY A 716 2.01 5.40 21.98
CA GLY A 716 2.89 6.26 21.19
C GLY A 716 2.82 7.74 21.56
N SER A 717 3.50 8.60 20.80
CA SER A 717 3.47 10.05 21.02
C SER A 717 2.10 10.66 20.67
N ALA A 718 1.81 11.85 21.19
CA ALA A 718 0.59 12.58 20.85
C ALA A 718 0.58 13.01 19.37
N THR A 719 1.74 13.39 18.84
CA THR A 719 1.91 13.70 17.42
C THR A 719 1.59 12.49 16.54
N ALA A 720 2.14 11.32 16.85
CA ALA A 720 1.93 10.11 16.06
C ALA A 720 0.46 9.65 16.07
N ALA A 721 -0.29 9.95 17.14
CA ALA A 721 -1.71 9.61 17.21
C ALA A 721 -2.58 10.36 16.19
N LEU A 722 -2.19 11.57 15.75
CA LEU A 722 -2.88 12.32 14.69
C LEU A 722 -2.42 11.94 13.28
N VAL A 723 -1.21 11.40 13.13
CA VAL A 723 -0.67 10.98 11.83
C VAL A 723 -1.20 9.60 11.49
N GLN A 724 -2.20 9.56 10.60
CA GLN A 724 -2.81 8.32 10.13
C GLN A 724 -2.28 7.95 8.74
N ASP A 725 -1.89 6.69 8.55
CA ASP A 725 -1.66 6.12 7.22
C ASP A 725 -2.97 5.51 6.69
N PRO A 726 -3.58 6.10 5.65
CA PRO A 726 -4.83 5.59 5.07
C PRO A 726 -4.71 4.14 4.59
N ARG A 727 -3.51 3.69 4.23
CA ARG A 727 -3.25 2.32 3.76
C ARG A 727 -3.37 1.26 4.86
N ARG A 728 -3.37 1.70 6.12
CA ARG A 728 -3.60 0.88 7.32
C ARG A 728 -5.02 1.00 7.87
N ALA A 729 -5.85 1.87 7.29
CA ALA A 729 -7.23 2.03 7.72
C ALA A 729 -8.05 0.76 7.43
N LEU A 730 -8.88 0.38 8.39
CA LEU A 730 -9.78 -0.77 8.33
C LEU A 730 -11.23 -0.29 8.50
N PRO A 731 -12.21 -1.01 7.93
CA PRO A 731 -13.61 -0.64 8.07
C PRO A 731 -14.06 -0.80 9.52
N ALA A 732 -14.69 0.24 10.08
CA ALA A 732 -15.28 0.23 11.41
C ALA A 732 -16.62 -0.52 11.43
N VAL A 733 -16.57 -1.81 11.10
CA VAL A 733 -17.71 -2.74 11.04
C VAL A 733 -17.46 -3.89 12.00
N ARG A 734 -18.48 -4.26 12.78
CA ARG A 734 -18.48 -5.40 13.70
C ARG A 734 -19.68 -6.30 13.39
N PRO A 735 -19.48 -7.35 12.58
CA PRO A 735 -20.45 -8.42 12.42
C PRO A 735 -20.49 -9.30 13.67
N HIS A 736 -21.68 -9.56 14.20
CA HIS A 736 -21.91 -10.44 15.34
C HIS A 736 -22.71 -11.68 14.92
N ASP A 737 -22.27 -12.85 15.37
CA ASP A 737 -22.90 -14.17 15.19
C ASP A 737 -23.22 -14.74 16.58
N GLY A 738 -24.34 -14.30 17.18
CA GLY A 738 -24.58 -14.52 18.62
C GLY A 738 -23.58 -13.72 19.47
N ASP A 739 -22.86 -14.40 20.36
CA ASP A 739 -21.82 -13.79 21.22
C ASP A 739 -20.46 -13.61 20.50
N GLU A 740 -20.32 -14.21 19.32
CA GLU A 740 -19.07 -14.22 18.57
C GLU A 740 -18.98 -13.00 17.65
N THR A 741 -17.80 -12.37 17.59
CA THR A 741 -17.59 -11.15 16.80
C THR A 741 -16.54 -11.37 15.71
N TRP A 742 -16.81 -10.85 14.52
CA TRP A 742 -15.86 -10.87 13.41
C TRP A 742 -14.97 -9.63 13.41
N VAL A 743 -13.67 -9.81 13.15
CA VAL A 743 -12.66 -8.74 13.16
C VAL A 743 -12.26 -8.36 11.74
N PRO A 744 -12.23 -7.05 11.40
CA PRO A 744 -11.79 -6.61 10.09
C PRO A 744 -10.29 -6.84 9.90
N ARG A 745 -9.91 -7.31 8.71
CA ARG A 745 -8.53 -7.42 8.24
C ARG A 745 -8.41 -6.85 6.84
N ARG A 746 -7.19 -6.49 6.44
CA ARG A 746 -6.90 -6.00 5.09
C ARG A 746 -7.00 -7.11 4.05
N ASP A 747 -6.49 -8.28 4.42
CA ASP A 747 -6.62 -9.53 3.71
C ASP A 747 -6.68 -10.71 4.71
N LEU A 748 -6.87 -11.91 4.20
CA LEU A 748 -7.06 -13.12 5.00
C LEU A 748 -5.88 -14.09 4.89
N LEU A 749 -4.76 -13.68 4.27
CA LEU A 749 -3.64 -14.59 3.98
C LEU A 749 -3.06 -15.17 5.26
N ASP A 750 -2.84 -14.31 6.27
CA ASP A 750 -2.34 -14.69 7.60
C ASP A 750 -3.43 -15.20 8.54
N SER A 751 -4.69 -15.30 8.07
CA SER A 751 -5.81 -15.70 8.92
C SER A 751 -5.94 -17.21 9.01
N GLY A 752 -5.91 -17.73 10.23
CA GLY A 752 -6.11 -19.15 10.49
C GLY A 752 -7.54 -19.63 10.13
N PRO A 753 -7.74 -20.94 9.86
CA PRO A 753 -9.04 -21.53 9.52
C PRO A 753 -10.21 -21.26 10.48
N ARG A 754 -9.91 -20.99 11.75
CA ARG A 754 -10.89 -20.73 12.81
C ARG A 754 -11.02 -19.26 13.17
N GLU A 755 -10.17 -18.41 12.61
CA GLU A 755 -10.17 -16.99 12.94
C GLU A 755 -11.31 -16.29 12.21
N ARG A 756 -12.21 -15.66 12.97
CA ARG A 756 -13.37 -14.94 12.45
C ARG A 756 -12.95 -13.59 11.89
N HIS A 757 -12.22 -13.62 10.78
CA HIS A 757 -11.76 -12.43 10.07
C HIS A 757 -12.59 -12.16 8.80
N PHE A 758 -12.77 -10.89 8.47
CA PHE A 758 -13.40 -10.47 7.22
C PHE A 758 -12.66 -9.29 6.58
N VAL A 759 -12.91 -9.04 5.31
CA VAL A 759 -12.33 -7.92 4.54
C VAL A 759 -13.45 -7.04 4.02
N GLY A 760 -13.35 -5.74 4.23
CA GLY A 760 -14.20 -4.75 3.56
C GLY A 760 -13.66 -4.45 2.16
N GLU A 761 -14.53 -4.52 1.16
CA GLU A 761 -14.26 -4.16 -0.22
C GLU A 761 -15.20 -3.02 -0.62
N LEU A 762 -14.66 -1.81 -0.73
CA LEU A 762 -15.42 -0.66 -1.20
C LEU A 762 -15.76 -0.81 -2.69
N GLU A 763 -17.03 -0.64 -3.04
CA GLU A 763 -17.52 -0.67 -4.42
C GLU A 763 -17.51 0.73 -5.05
N ASP A 764 -17.75 0.78 -6.36
CA ASP A 764 -17.72 2.03 -7.14
C ASP A 764 -18.85 3.00 -6.75
N ASP A 765 -19.93 2.50 -6.15
CA ASP A 765 -21.06 3.28 -5.62
C ASP A 765 -20.83 3.77 -4.17
N GLY A 766 -19.65 3.50 -3.61
CA GLY A 766 -19.28 3.86 -2.24
C GLY A 766 -19.85 2.94 -1.16
N ARG A 767 -20.56 1.86 -1.51
CA ARG A 767 -21.02 0.86 -0.54
C ARG A 767 -19.90 -0.12 -0.20
N LEU A 768 -19.92 -0.61 1.04
CA LEU A 768 -18.94 -1.56 1.52
C LEU A 768 -19.49 -2.98 1.45
N ALA A 769 -18.80 -3.85 0.71
CA ALA A 769 -19.09 -5.28 0.69
C ALA A 769 -18.18 -6.04 1.65
N LEU A 770 -18.72 -7.03 2.35
CA LEU A 770 -17.95 -7.84 3.30
C LEU A 770 -17.58 -9.17 2.67
N ARG A 771 -16.28 -9.49 2.64
CA ARG A 771 -15.77 -10.78 2.20
C ARG A 771 -15.21 -11.57 3.38
N PHE A 772 -15.78 -12.75 3.62
CA PHE A 772 -15.35 -13.66 4.68
C PHE A 772 -14.34 -14.70 4.20
N GLY A 773 -13.80 -15.48 5.13
CA GLY A 773 -12.86 -16.55 4.86
C GLY A 773 -13.48 -17.77 4.16
N ASP A 774 -12.60 -18.63 3.65
CA ASP A 774 -12.93 -19.84 2.91
C ASP A 774 -12.66 -21.12 3.72
N GLY A 775 -12.43 -20.99 5.03
CA GLY A 775 -12.12 -22.10 5.95
C GLY A 775 -10.67 -22.56 5.88
N ARG A 776 -9.86 -22.04 4.95
CA ARG A 776 -8.40 -22.17 4.94
C ARG A 776 -7.73 -20.87 5.35
N HIS A 777 -8.21 -19.77 4.78
CA HIS A 777 -7.78 -18.40 5.03
C HIS A 777 -8.93 -17.64 5.70
N GLY A 778 -8.99 -17.75 7.04
CA GLY A 778 -10.12 -17.27 7.85
C GLY A 778 -11.31 -18.23 7.88
N ALA A 779 -12.14 -18.10 8.93
CA ALA A 779 -13.35 -18.88 9.13
C ALA A 779 -14.44 -18.55 8.11
N LYS A 780 -15.26 -19.55 7.76
CA LYS A 780 -16.53 -19.35 7.02
C LYS A 780 -17.64 -18.98 7.99
N PRO A 781 -18.54 -18.05 7.65
CA PRO A 781 -19.77 -17.84 8.40
C PRO A 781 -20.61 -19.11 8.44
N THR A 782 -21.28 -19.34 9.56
CA THR A 782 -22.13 -20.52 9.76
C THR A 782 -23.32 -20.44 8.80
N PRO A 783 -23.54 -21.43 7.91
CA PRO A 783 -24.68 -21.42 6.99
C PRO A 783 -26.01 -21.33 7.75
N GLY A 784 -26.91 -20.46 7.29
CA GLY A 784 -28.21 -20.21 7.93
C GLY A 784 -28.18 -19.32 9.16
N SER A 785 -27.01 -18.91 9.68
CA SER A 785 -26.95 -18.00 10.82
C SER A 785 -27.30 -16.56 10.42
N ARG A 786 -27.77 -15.78 11.40
CA ARG A 786 -28.09 -14.35 11.22
C ARG A 786 -26.96 -13.51 11.80
N LEU A 787 -26.31 -12.75 10.94
CA LEU A 787 -25.26 -11.81 11.32
C LEU A 787 -25.87 -10.44 11.60
N ALA A 788 -25.66 -9.92 12.81
CA ALA A 788 -26.00 -8.54 13.17
C ALA A 788 -24.81 -7.62 12.88
N LEU A 789 -24.99 -6.66 11.98
CA LEU A 789 -23.96 -5.76 11.50
C LEU A 789 -24.08 -4.42 12.23
N ARG A 790 -23.07 -4.09 13.04
CA ARG A 790 -22.92 -2.77 13.67
C ARG A 790 -21.76 -2.04 13.02
N TYR A 791 -21.95 -0.80 12.57
CA TYR A 791 -20.90 -0.06 11.90
C TYR A 791 -21.02 1.45 12.09
N ARG A 792 -19.89 2.14 11.88
CA ARG A 792 -19.78 3.60 11.95
C ARG A 792 -19.92 4.22 10.56
N LEU A 793 -20.61 5.35 10.50
CA LEU A 793 -20.75 6.17 9.29
C LEU A 793 -19.90 7.43 9.41
N GLY A 794 -19.26 7.83 8.31
CA GLY A 794 -18.41 9.03 8.23
C GLY A 794 -17.03 8.73 7.63
N GLY A 795 -16.07 9.59 7.92
CA GLY A 795 -14.73 9.58 7.34
C GLY A 795 -14.59 10.53 6.15
N GLY A 796 -13.50 10.37 5.39
CA GLY A 796 -13.21 11.27 4.29
C GLY A 796 -12.74 12.64 4.77
N THR A 797 -12.82 13.64 3.89
CA THR A 797 -12.39 15.01 4.17
C THR A 797 -13.37 15.79 5.04
N ALA A 798 -14.60 15.31 5.23
CA ALA A 798 -15.63 15.96 6.05
C ALA A 798 -15.20 16.08 7.53
N GLY A 799 -14.47 15.09 8.04
CA GLY A 799 -13.94 15.12 9.41
C GLY A 799 -12.80 16.11 9.65
N ASN A 800 -12.24 16.75 8.60
CA ASN A 800 -11.15 17.73 8.76
C ASN A 800 -11.68 19.11 9.16
N VAL A 801 -12.18 19.22 10.38
CA VAL A 801 -12.69 20.47 10.95
C VAL A 801 -11.57 21.33 11.54
N GLY A 802 -11.75 22.65 11.51
CA GLY A 802 -10.78 23.62 12.04
C GLY A 802 -10.59 23.52 13.56
N ALA A 803 -9.57 24.21 14.07
CA ALA A 803 -9.45 24.40 15.53
C ALA A 803 -10.70 25.13 16.07
N GLU A 804 -11.11 24.77 17.28
CA GLU A 804 -12.32 25.27 17.97
C GLU A 804 -13.67 24.91 17.32
N ALA A 805 -13.70 24.11 16.26
CA ALA A 805 -14.94 23.71 15.59
C ALA A 805 -15.74 22.63 16.35
N ILE A 806 -15.05 21.76 17.11
CA ILE A 806 -15.67 20.76 17.98
C ILE A 806 -15.96 21.42 19.33
N ASN A 807 -17.22 21.76 19.55
CA ASN A 807 -17.68 22.63 20.64
C ASN A 807 -18.86 22.06 21.44
N HIS A 808 -19.41 20.91 21.04
CA HIS A 808 -20.53 20.26 21.73
C HIS A 808 -20.12 18.88 22.29
N LEU A 809 -20.53 18.61 23.53
CA LEU A 809 -20.58 17.26 24.13
C LEU A 809 -21.98 16.70 23.92
N VAL A 810 -22.09 15.55 23.27
CA VAL A 810 -23.34 14.82 23.12
C VAL A 810 -23.40 13.76 24.22
N VAL A 811 -24.47 13.71 25.00
CA VAL A 811 -24.69 12.72 26.06
C VAL A 811 -25.97 11.91 25.82
N GLN A 812 -25.98 10.65 26.25
CA GLN A 812 -27.18 9.81 26.20
C GLN A 812 -28.16 10.21 27.33
N GLY A 813 -29.43 10.47 26.97
CA GLY A 813 -30.41 11.28 27.71
C GLY A 813 -30.96 10.80 29.07
N ASP A 814 -30.16 10.18 29.93
CA ASP A 814 -30.53 9.86 31.32
C ASP A 814 -29.45 10.28 32.36
N CYS A 815 -28.42 11.02 31.93
CA CYS A 815 -27.36 11.51 32.83
C CYS A 815 -27.67 12.95 33.27
N ASP A 816 -27.40 13.29 34.55
CA ASP A 816 -27.23 14.69 34.95
C ASP A 816 -26.20 15.31 34.00
N ALA A 817 -26.64 16.21 33.13
CA ALA A 817 -25.80 16.73 32.07
C ALA A 817 -24.59 17.44 32.69
N PRO A 818 -23.35 16.97 32.41
CA PRO A 818 -22.17 17.56 33.02
C PRO A 818 -22.08 19.04 32.63
N VAL A 819 -21.76 19.93 33.59
CA VAL A 819 -21.44 21.33 33.23
C VAL A 819 -20.05 21.32 32.58
N ALA A 820 -20.04 21.16 31.26
CA ALA A 820 -18.83 20.97 30.48
C ALA A 820 -18.73 21.99 29.33
N VAL A 821 -17.52 22.52 29.11
CA VAL A 821 -17.18 23.27 27.89
C VAL A 821 -16.19 22.46 27.08
N VAL A 822 -16.55 22.18 25.84
CA VAL A 822 -15.76 21.39 24.90
C VAL A 822 -15.06 22.29 23.90
N ARG A 823 -13.80 21.97 23.61
CA ARG A 823 -13.00 22.61 22.55
C ARG A 823 -12.11 21.58 21.90
N ASN A 824 -11.75 21.75 20.63
CA ASN A 824 -10.56 21.14 20.03
C ASN A 824 -9.50 22.23 19.76
N PRO A 825 -8.52 22.45 20.67
CA PRO A 825 -7.53 23.52 20.47
C PRO A 825 -6.69 23.36 19.20
N LEU A 826 -6.55 22.11 18.72
CA LEU A 826 -5.90 21.73 17.47
C LEU A 826 -6.95 21.33 16.42
N PRO A 827 -6.71 21.58 15.13
CA PRO A 827 -7.61 21.13 14.07
C PRO A 827 -7.72 19.60 14.02
N ALA A 828 -8.88 19.11 13.61
CA ALA A 828 -9.03 17.70 13.27
C ALA A 828 -8.34 17.43 11.92
N THR A 829 -7.53 16.38 11.84
CA THR A 829 -6.71 16.08 10.66
C THR A 829 -6.65 14.58 10.40
N GLY A 830 -6.21 14.18 9.20
CA GLY A 830 -6.07 12.77 8.81
C GLY A 830 -7.22 12.24 7.95
N GLY A 831 -8.33 12.99 7.83
CA GLY A 831 -9.45 12.63 6.99
C GLY A 831 -9.08 12.67 5.50
N ILE A 832 -9.24 11.54 4.80
CA ILE A 832 -8.93 11.44 3.36
C ILE A 832 -9.99 10.61 2.64
N GLN A 833 -10.31 11.01 1.42
CA GLN A 833 -11.21 10.26 0.54
C GLN A 833 -10.58 8.93 0.06
N PRO A 834 -11.41 7.96 -0.38
CA PRO A 834 -10.91 6.76 -1.03
C PRO A 834 -9.99 7.09 -2.21
N GLU A 835 -8.93 6.29 -2.38
CA GLU A 835 -7.95 6.54 -3.43
C GLU A 835 -8.59 6.43 -4.83
N PRO A 836 -8.46 7.43 -5.72
CA PRO A 836 -9.01 7.35 -7.07
C PRO A 836 -8.36 6.24 -7.90
N VAL A 837 -9.14 5.51 -8.70
CA VAL A 837 -8.64 4.42 -9.55
C VAL A 837 -7.54 4.88 -10.52
N GLU A 838 -7.72 6.05 -11.15
CA GLU A 838 -6.74 6.62 -12.08
C GLU A 838 -5.40 6.89 -11.40
N GLN A 839 -5.43 7.37 -10.16
CA GLN A 839 -4.21 7.61 -9.37
C GLN A 839 -3.52 6.29 -9.02
N VAL A 840 -4.29 5.24 -8.68
CA VAL A 840 -3.75 3.90 -8.43
C VAL A 840 -3.06 3.32 -9.67
N ARG A 841 -3.64 3.47 -10.86
CA ARG A 841 -3.01 2.99 -12.12
C ARG A 841 -1.64 3.64 -12.36
N GLN A 842 -1.47 4.91 -11.98
CA GLN A 842 -0.20 5.62 -12.11
C GLN A 842 0.80 5.27 -11.00
N LEU A 843 0.34 5.18 -9.75
CA LEU A 843 1.22 5.00 -8.59
C LEU A 843 1.64 3.55 -8.37
N ALA A 844 0.75 2.59 -8.57
CA ALA A 844 1.00 1.19 -8.20
C ALA A 844 2.23 0.59 -8.93
N PRO A 845 2.46 0.80 -10.25
CA PRO A 845 3.66 0.32 -10.92
C PRO A 845 4.95 0.99 -10.43
N LEU A 846 4.87 2.24 -9.99
CA LEU A 846 6.02 3.01 -9.47
C LEU A 846 6.37 2.61 -8.04
N ASP A 847 5.39 2.18 -7.24
CA ASP A 847 5.57 1.83 -5.84
C ASP A 847 6.53 0.65 -5.65
N LEU A 848 6.59 -0.28 -6.62
CA LEU A 848 7.59 -1.36 -6.65
C LEU A 848 9.05 -0.86 -6.54
N ARG A 849 9.34 0.35 -7.04
CA ARG A 849 10.67 0.96 -6.94
C ARG A 849 10.85 1.78 -5.68
N ARG A 850 9.75 2.30 -5.12
CA ARG A 850 9.76 3.20 -3.97
C ARG A 850 9.76 2.44 -2.65
N THR A 851 8.89 1.44 -2.54
CA THR A 851 8.61 0.72 -1.31
C THR A 851 9.09 -0.72 -1.46
N ARG A 852 10.26 -1.02 -0.86
CA ARG A 852 10.82 -2.37 -0.86
C ARG A 852 10.22 -3.15 0.31
N LEU A 853 9.30 -4.06 0.01
CA LEU A 853 8.71 -4.97 1.00
C LEU A 853 9.49 -6.29 1.16
N ARG A 854 10.55 -6.47 0.35
CA ARG A 854 11.44 -7.64 0.38
C ARG A 854 12.83 -7.25 -0.11
N ALA A 855 13.86 -7.86 0.46
CA ALA A 855 15.23 -7.72 -0.01
C ALA A 855 15.61 -8.92 -0.88
N VAL A 856 15.88 -8.70 -2.17
CA VAL A 856 16.27 -9.76 -3.10
C VAL A 856 17.73 -9.63 -3.50
N THR A 857 18.15 -8.40 -3.81
CA THR A 857 19.52 -8.07 -4.21
C THR A 857 20.34 -7.54 -3.04
N ALA A 858 21.67 -7.55 -3.18
CA ALA A 858 22.55 -6.93 -2.19
C ALA A 858 22.24 -5.42 -2.02
N GLU A 859 21.97 -4.72 -3.12
CA GLU A 859 21.58 -3.31 -3.08
C GLU A 859 20.29 -3.06 -2.31
N ASP A 860 19.33 -3.99 -2.34
CA ASP A 860 18.11 -3.88 -1.53
C ASP A 860 18.42 -3.93 -0.03
N TYR A 861 19.30 -4.84 0.40
CA TYR A 861 19.75 -4.90 1.80
C TYR A 861 20.49 -3.63 2.23
N ALA A 862 21.38 -3.13 1.39
CA ALA A 862 22.11 -1.88 1.65
C ALA A 862 21.15 -0.68 1.75
N ALA A 863 20.18 -0.57 0.84
CA ALA A 863 19.20 0.51 0.84
C ALA A 863 18.27 0.47 2.06
N LEU A 864 17.81 -0.72 2.46
CA LEU A 864 16.99 -0.90 3.65
C LEU A 864 17.77 -0.58 4.93
N ALA A 865 19.02 -1.03 5.03
CA ALA A 865 19.89 -0.72 6.17
C ALA A 865 20.22 0.78 6.26
N GLY A 866 20.51 1.42 5.13
CA GLY A 866 20.82 2.85 5.05
C GLY A 866 19.64 3.77 5.37
N ALA A 867 18.40 3.27 5.33
CA ALA A 867 17.21 4.03 5.72
C ALA A 867 16.98 4.05 7.24
N LEU A 868 17.73 3.26 8.01
CA LEU A 868 17.54 3.16 9.45
C LEU A 868 18.21 4.32 10.21
N PRO A 869 17.58 4.85 11.27
CA PRO A 869 18.16 5.91 12.08
C PRO A 869 19.54 5.52 12.64
N GLY A 870 20.50 6.45 12.60
CA GLY A 870 21.86 6.23 13.11
C GLY A 870 22.82 5.59 12.09
N VAL A 871 22.31 5.08 10.97
CA VAL A 871 23.14 4.64 9.83
C VAL A 871 23.38 5.83 8.91
N GLN A 872 24.65 6.16 8.65
CA GLN A 872 25.01 7.17 7.67
C GLN A 872 25.01 6.59 6.27
N ARG A 873 25.65 5.42 6.10
CA ARG A 873 25.73 4.66 4.85
C ARG A 873 25.74 3.17 5.16
N ALA A 874 25.29 2.38 4.20
CA ALA A 874 25.39 0.94 4.26
C ALA A 874 25.75 0.36 2.89
N ALA A 875 26.46 -0.76 2.90
CA ALA A 875 26.70 -1.57 1.72
C ALA A 875 26.43 -3.03 2.06
N ALA A 876 26.12 -3.83 1.04
CA ALA A 876 25.91 -5.24 1.24
C ALA A 876 26.43 -6.05 0.06
N GLU A 877 26.71 -7.33 0.32
CA GLU A 877 27.10 -8.32 -0.67
C GLU A 877 26.42 -9.65 -0.34
N ILE A 878 26.00 -10.40 -1.36
CA ILE A 878 25.45 -11.75 -1.17
C ILE A 878 26.51 -12.76 -1.61
N ARG A 879 26.84 -13.69 -0.72
CA ARG A 879 27.87 -14.71 -0.95
C ARG A 879 27.34 -16.10 -0.64
N TRP A 880 27.74 -17.07 -1.45
CA TRP A 880 27.49 -18.49 -1.19
C TRP A 880 28.56 -19.04 -0.24
N THR A 881 28.16 -19.59 0.90
CA THR A 881 29.11 -20.18 1.89
C THR A 881 29.37 -21.67 1.67
N GLY A 882 28.74 -22.28 0.67
CA GLY A 882 28.80 -23.72 0.41
C GLY A 882 27.50 -24.45 0.76
N SER A 883 26.72 -23.93 1.70
CA SER A 883 25.44 -24.49 2.14
C SER A 883 24.27 -23.50 2.11
N VAL A 884 24.53 -22.22 2.36
CA VAL A 884 23.52 -21.16 2.40
C VAL A 884 24.02 -19.91 1.68
N GLN A 885 23.09 -19.06 1.24
CA GLN A 885 23.44 -17.71 0.80
C GLN A 885 23.50 -16.83 2.04
N GLU A 886 24.58 -16.09 2.25
CA GLU A 886 24.68 -15.09 3.30
C GLU A 886 24.67 -13.69 2.69
N ALA A 887 23.81 -12.82 3.20
CA ALA A 887 23.86 -11.39 2.94
C ALA A 887 24.71 -10.73 4.03
N HIS A 888 25.88 -10.25 3.63
CA HIS A 888 26.83 -9.52 4.47
C HIS A 888 26.55 -8.03 4.32
N ILE A 889 26.18 -7.36 5.41
CA ILE A 889 25.84 -5.93 5.45
C ILE A 889 26.86 -5.21 6.32
N ALA A 890 27.49 -4.19 5.73
CA ALA A 890 28.46 -3.33 6.39
C ALA A 890 27.84 -1.96 6.68
N ILE A 891 27.95 -1.50 7.93
CA ILE A 891 27.33 -0.27 8.44
C ILE A 891 28.39 0.77 8.77
N ASP A 892 28.22 1.95 8.18
CA ASP A 892 28.93 3.19 8.52
C ASP A 892 27.97 4.06 9.34
N ALA A 893 28.29 4.27 10.62
CA ALA A 893 27.41 4.94 11.57
C ALA A 893 27.58 6.47 11.53
N TYR A 894 26.51 7.18 11.83
CA TYR A 894 26.54 8.64 11.83
C TYR A 894 27.52 9.18 12.89
N GLY A 895 28.55 9.89 12.42
CA GLY A 895 29.51 10.58 13.29
C GLY A 895 30.57 9.69 13.94
N THR A 896 30.57 8.38 13.68
CA THR A 896 31.60 7.44 14.17
C THR A 896 31.80 6.29 13.18
N ALA A 897 33.05 5.92 12.94
CA ALA A 897 33.37 4.76 12.09
C ALA A 897 33.19 3.41 12.81
N ASP A 898 32.94 3.42 14.12
CA ASP A 898 32.68 2.24 14.93
C ASP A 898 31.21 2.26 15.42
N PRO A 899 30.30 1.52 14.76
CA PRO A 899 28.90 1.43 15.17
C PRO A 899 28.76 0.70 16.50
N SER A 900 27.87 1.19 17.38
CA SER A 900 27.60 0.50 18.64
C SER A 900 26.95 -0.88 18.39
N PRO A 901 27.17 -1.88 19.26
CA PRO A 901 26.51 -3.19 19.14
C PRO A 901 24.99 -3.09 19.06
N GLY A 902 24.39 -2.18 19.84
CA GLY A 902 22.94 -1.95 19.81
C GLY A 902 22.42 -1.42 18.47
N LEU A 903 23.21 -0.62 17.75
CA LEU A 903 22.86 -0.19 16.38
C LEU A 903 22.90 -1.38 15.42
N LEU A 904 23.96 -2.18 15.44
CA LEU A 904 24.09 -3.36 14.58
C LEU A 904 22.95 -4.37 14.80
N ASP A 905 22.61 -4.65 16.06
CA ASP A 905 21.48 -5.52 16.42
C ASP A 905 20.15 -4.96 15.91
N SER A 906 19.94 -3.64 16.05
CA SER A 906 18.72 -2.99 15.56
C SER A 906 18.60 -3.09 14.03
N VAL A 907 19.71 -2.98 13.30
CA VAL A 907 19.76 -3.13 11.84
C VAL A 907 19.50 -4.58 11.42
N ALA A 908 20.19 -5.53 12.05
CA ALA A 908 19.99 -6.96 11.78
C ALA A 908 18.52 -7.36 12.00
N GLN A 909 17.93 -6.89 13.08
CA GLN A 909 16.54 -7.17 13.41
C GLN A 909 15.56 -6.52 12.44
N ALA A 910 15.79 -5.27 12.03
CA ALA A 910 14.94 -4.61 11.04
C ALA A 910 15.00 -5.32 9.68
N LEU A 911 16.18 -5.81 9.27
CA LEU A 911 16.36 -6.54 8.02
C LEU A 911 15.73 -7.94 8.03
N GLU A 912 15.54 -8.56 9.19
CA GLU A 912 14.94 -9.89 9.31
C GLU A 912 13.53 -9.94 8.72
N THR A 913 12.74 -8.87 8.86
CA THR A 913 11.39 -8.76 8.26
C THR A 913 11.42 -8.76 6.73
N TYR A 914 12.51 -8.29 6.12
CA TYR A 914 12.67 -8.21 4.66
C TYR A 914 13.48 -9.36 4.08
N ARG A 915 14.08 -10.19 4.94
CA ARG A 915 15.02 -11.25 4.57
C ARG A 915 14.32 -12.28 3.69
N ARG A 916 14.98 -12.62 2.58
CA ARG A 916 14.54 -13.73 1.75
C ARG A 916 14.74 -15.06 2.48
N ILE A 917 13.73 -15.94 2.42
CA ILE A 917 13.86 -17.32 2.91
C ILE A 917 15.07 -17.99 2.25
N GLY A 918 15.97 -18.54 3.08
CA GLY A 918 17.21 -19.19 2.65
C GLY A 918 18.45 -18.28 2.53
N HIS A 919 18.32 -16.98 2.83
CA HIS A 919 19.46 -16.10 3.06
C HIS A 919 19.73 -15.98 4.57
N ASP A 920 20.97 -16.06 5.02
CA ASP A 920 21.34 -15.71 6.40
C ASP A 920 21.91 -14.28 6.46
N LEU A 921 21.65 -13.55 7.55
CA LEU A 921 22.09 -12.16 7.71
C LEU A 921 23.34 -12.07 8.56
N VAL A 922 24.34 -11.35 8.06
CA VAL A 922 25.55 -11.00 8.81
C VAL A 922 25.70 -9.48 8.75
N VAL A 923 25.41 -8.80 9.87
CA VAL A 923 25.53 -7.35 9.97
C VAL A 923 26.77 -7.00 10.79
N GLY A 924 27.62 -6.13 10.26
CA GLY A 924 28.85 -5.69 10.92
C GLY A 924 29.24 -4.26 10.57
N ALA A 925 30.31 -3.77 11.19
CA ALA A 925 30.87 -2.45 10.90
C ALA A 925 31.49 -2.39 9.50
N ALA A 926 31.56 -1.18 8.94
CA ALA A 926 32.33 -0.90 7.74
C ALA A 926 33.80 -1.34 7.90
N ARG A 927 34.33 -2.07 6.91
CA ARG A 927 35.73 -2.48 6.94
C ARG A 927 36.60 -1.32 6.49
N LEU A 928 37.19 -0.61 7.45
CA LEU A 928 38.14 0.46 7.15
C LEU A 928 39.44 -0.14 6.60
N VAL A 929 39.91 0.40 5.48
CA VAL A 929 41.16 0.00 4.83
C VAL A 929 42.18 1.13 4.99
N PRO A 930 43.13 0.99 5.93
CA PRO A 930 44.17 2.00 6.13
C PRO A 930 45.15 1.99 4.95
N LEU A 931 45.50 3.19 4.49
CA LEU A 931 46.35 3.39 3.31
C LEU A 931 47.77 3.81 3.72
N ASP A 932 48.76 3.39 2.94
CA ASP A 932 50.16 3.85 3.03
C ASP A 932 50.49 4.63 1.75
N ILE A 933 50.57 5.95 1.90
CA ILE A 933 50.68 6.89 0.78
C ILE A 933 51.95 7.73 0.97
N ALA A 934 52.77 7.80 -0.08
CA ALA A 934 53.94 8.65 -0.11
C ALA A 934 53.96 9.55 -1.35
N LEU A 935 54.18 10.84 -1.13
CA LEU A 935 54.17 11.90 -2.14
C LEU A 935 55.55 12.57 -2.21
N SER A 936 56.02 12.83 -3.43
CA SER A 936 57.15 13.72 -3.72
C SER A 936 56.62 14.97 -4.40
N VAL A 937 56.84 16.13 -3.80
CA VAL A 937 56.27 17.41 -4.25
C VAL A 937 57.39 18.38 -4.55
N CYS A 938 57.38 19.02 -5.72
CA CYS A 938 58.31 20.09 -6.06
C CYS A 938 57.67 21.45 -5.80
N ALA A 939 58.35 22.32 -5.05
CA ALA A 939 57.90 23.69 -4.77
C ALA A 939 58.42 24.68 -5.82
N LYS A 940 57.56 25.64 -6.22
CA LYS A 940 57.93 26.77 -7.07
C LYS A 940 58.90 27.71 -6.33
N PRO A 941 59.86 28.32 -7.03
CA PRO A 941 60.77 29.31 -6.43
C PRO A 941 60.01 30.45 -5.71
N GLY A 942 60.51 30.87 -4.54
CA GLY A 942 59.96 31.99 -3.76
C GLY A 942 58.81 31.64 -2.81
N HIS A 943 58.43 30.37 -2.68
CA HIS A 943 57.45 29.90 -1.68
C HIS A 943 58.13 29.19 -0.52
N GLN A 944 57.65 29.41 0.71
CA GLN A 944 58.21 28.73 1.88
C GLN A 944 57.75 27.26 1.95
N HIS A 945 58.70 26.33 1.97
CA HIS A 945 58.41 24.89 2.06
C HIS A 945 57.49 24.53 3.25
N GLY A 946 57.67 25.18 4.40
CA GLY A 946 56.83 24.94 5.58
C GLY A 946 55.35 25.32 5.38
N GLN A 947 55.07 26.38 4.62
CA GLN A 947 53.70 26.80 4.32
C GLN A 947 53.02 25.82 3.36
N ILE A 948 53.73 25.37 2.33
CA ILE A 948 53.24 24.35 1.38
C ILE A 948 52.95 23.04 2.12
N LEU A 949 53.86 22.59 2.99
CA LEU A 949 53.70 21.35 3.74
C LEU A 949 52.49 21.41 4.68
N ALA A 950 52.33 22.50 5.43
CA ALA A 950 51.17 22.69 6.31
C ALA A 950 49.85 22.67 5.54
N GLU A 951 49.82 23.31 4.36
CA GLU A 951 48.63 23.36 3.52
C GLU A 951 48.32 22.00 2.86
N LEU A 952 49.34 21.23 2.45
CA LEU A 952 49.17 19.87 1.93
C LEU A 952 48.60 18.93 3.01
N TYR A 953 49.15 18.94 4.23
CA TYR A 953 48.59 18.15 5.33
C TYR A 953 47.16 18.57 5.67
N ARG A 954 46.86 19.88 5.59
CA ARG A 954 45.51 20.39 5.82
C ARG A 954 44.51 19.93 4.77
N VAL A 955 44.86 20.02 3.48
CA VAL A 955 43.97 19.68 2.35
C VAL A 955 43.82 18.17 2.18
N LEU A 956 44.89 17.41 2.40
CA LEU A 956 44.86 15.95 2.31
C LEU A 956 44.34 15.28 3.60
N GLY A 957 44.36 15.97 4.74
CA GLY A 957 43.96 15.39 6.03
C GLY A 957 42.47 15.11 6.20
N SER A 958 42.12 14.65 7.41
CA SER A 958 40.77 14.23 7.80
C SER A 958 39.86 15.37 8.29
N GLY A 959 40.38 16.60 8.37
CA GLY A 959 39.67 17.77 8.89
C GLY A 959 38.76 18.47 7.87
N ARG A 960 37.94 19.42 8.36
CA ARG A 960 37.14 20.32 7.52
C ARG A 960 37.95 21.56 7.14
N LEU A 961 37.94 21.93 5.87
CA LEU A 961 38.61 23.11 5.32
C LEU A 961 37.72 24.37 5.48
N PRO A 962 38.29 25.58 5.42
CA PRO A 962 37.52 26.83 5.39
C PRO A 962 36.47 26.83 4.29
N GLY A 963 35.27 27.32 4.60
CA GLY A 963 34.12 27.30 3.70
C GLY A 963 33.33 25.98 3.67
N GLY A 964 33.60 25.06 4.60
CA GLY A 964 32.81 23.83 4.77
C GLY A 964 33.18 22.67 3.82
N ARG A 965 34.23 22.83 3.01
CA ARG A 965 34.77 21.75 2.17
C ARG A 965 35.44 20.68 3.02
N LEU A 966 35.30 19.42 2.66
CA LEU A 966 35.97 18.30 3.34
C LEU A 966 37.41 18.16 2.83
N GLY A 967 38.34 17.80 3.72
CA GLY A 967 39.68 17.33 3.34
C GLY A 967 39.60 16.03 2.54
N PHE A 968 40.67 15.69 1.82
CA PHE A 968 40.66 14.53 0.90
C PHE A 968 40.36 13.22 1.63
N PHE A 969 41.00 12.96 2.78
CA PHE A 969 40.78 11.77 3.61
C PHE A 969 39.83 12.02 4.79
N HIS A 970 38.92 13.00 4.68
CA HIS A 970 37.84 13.13 5.66
C HIS A 970 36.97 11.87 5.64
N PRO A 971 36.50 11.33 6.79
CA PRO A 971 35.66 10.12 6.85
C PRO A 971 34.45 10.17 5.90
N ASP A 972 33.74 11.31 5.88
CA ASP A 972 32.60 11.53 4.96
C ASP A 972 32.97 11.66 3.47
N ALA A 973 34.25 11.79 3.09
CA ALA A 973 34.68 12.06 1.71
C ALA A 973 34.80 10.81 0.82
N PHE A 974 34.86 9.62 1.42
CA PHE A 974 34.87 8.33 0.73
C PHE A 974 33.65 7.50 1.12
N THR A 975 33.10 6.74 0.17
CA THR A 975 32.02 5.76 0.43
C THR A 975 32.48 4.33 0.15
N PHE A 976 31.63 3.36 0.49
CA PHE A 976 31.86 1.94 0.26
C PHE A 976 32.28 1.62 -1.18
N GLY A 977 33.37 0.88 -1.34
CA GLY A 977 33.90 0.45 -2.63
C GLY A 977 34.44 1.57 -3.52
N GLU A 978 34.47 2.82 -3.04
CA GLU A 978 34.99 3.95 -3.82
C GLU A 978 36.51 3.82 -4.00
N PRO A 979 37.01 3.72 -5.24
CA PRO A 979 38.44 3.55 -5.46
C PRO A 979 39.20 4.86 -5.22
N VAL A 980 40.40 4.76 -4.64
CA VAL A 980 41.30 5.91 -4.49
C VAL A 980 42.07 6.10 -5.79
N ARG A 981 41.68 7.12 -6.56
CA ARG A 981 42.30 7.45 -7.84
C ARG A 981 43.51 8.35 -7.65
N LEU A 982 44.65 7.93 -8.18
CA LEU A 982 45.92 8.67 -8.13
C LEU A 982 45.77 10.06 -8.76
N SER A 983 45.04 10.18 -9.87
CA SER A 983 44.78 11.45 -10.54
C SER A 983 44.03 12.47 -9.67
N ARG A 984 43.06 12.02 -8.85
CA ARG A 984 42.31 12.91 -7.93
C ARG A 984 43.23 13.38 -6.79
N LEU A 985 44.05 12.49 -6.25
CA LEU A 985 45.04 12.82 -5.21
C LEU A 985 46.07 13.84 -5.72
N VAL A 986 46.63 13.60 -6.90
CA VAL A 986 47.57 14.52 -7.57
C VAL A 986 46.93 15.86 -7.87
N ALA A 987 45.70 15.88 -8.38
CA ALA A 987 44.99 17.13 -8.69
C ALA A 987 44.75 17.99 -7.44
N VAL A 988 44.40 17.38 -6.32
CA VAL A 988 44.17 18.07 -5.04
C VAL A 988 45.48 18.62 -4.48
N ALA A 989 46.57 17.85 -4.53
CA ALA A 989 47.89 18.31 -4.10
C ALA A 989 48.49 19.40 -5.02
N ALA A 990 48.32 19.27 -6.34
CA ALA A 990 48.80 20.24 -7.33
C ALA A 990 48.04 21.58 -7.31
N ALA A 991 46.81 21.59 -6.77
CA ALA A 991 46.03 22.81 -6.60
C ALA A 991 46.51 23.70 -5.43
N VAL A 992 47.42 23.21 -4.58
CA VAL A 992 48.00 23.99 -3.48
C VAL A 992 48.91 25.09 -4.05
N PRO A 993 48.70 26.37 -3.69
CA PRO A 993 49.55 27.47 -4.14
C PRO A 993 51.03 27.21 -3.80
N GLY A 994 51.91 27.34 -4.79
CA GLY A 994 53.34 27.09 -4.64
C GLY A 994 53.80 25.69 -5.05
N VAL A 995 52.90 24.78 -5.41
CA VAL A 995 53.28 23.46 -5.97
C VAL A 995 53.56 23.55 -7.47
N GLU A 996 54.68 22.99 -7.92
CA GLU A 996 55.09 22.88 -9.33
C GLU A 996 54.71 21.52 -9.92
N SER A 997 55.06 20.43 -9.23
CA SER A 997 54.74 19.06 -9.63
C SER A 997 54.52 18.17 -8.42
N VAL A 998 53.70 17.11 -8.59
CA VAL A 998 53.44 16.10 -7.57
C VAL A 998 53.62 14.72 -8.20
N GLU A 999 54.44 13.89 -7.58
CA GLU A 999 54.64 12.49 -7.94
C GLU A 999 54.24 11.60 -6.76
N VAL A 1000 53.35 10.64 -6.99
CA VAL A 1000 52.99 9.63 -5.98
C VAL A 1000 54.03 8.52 -6.02
N THR A 1001 54.84 8.42 -4.97
CA THR A 1001 55.91 7.41 -4.88
C THR A 1001 55.39 6.08 -4.36
N ARG A 1002 54.34 6.10 -3.52
CA ARG A 1002 53.69 4.92 -2.96
C ARG A 1002 52.18 5.10 -2.84
N LEU A 1003 51.42 4.09 -3.25
CA LEU A 1003 49.97 3.99 -3.06
C LEU A 1003 49.62 2.52 -2.84
N ARG A 1004 49.41 2.11 -1.59
CA ARG A 1004 49.05 0.73 -1.25
C ARG A 1004 48.21 0.67 0.02
N ARG A 1005 47.68 -0.51 0.33
CA ARG A 1005 47.08 -0.81 1.64
C ARG A 1005 48.21 -0.98 2.67
N LEU A 1006 48.06 -0.41 3.88
CA LEU A 1006 49.13 -0.30 4.88
C LEU A 1006 49.75 -1.65 5.31
N SER A 1007 48.96 -2.73 5.28
CA SER A 1007 49.36 -4.07 5.74
C SER A 1007 49.35 -5.14 4.64
N GLU A 1008 49.32 -4.74 3.37
CA GLU A 1008 49.36 -5.68 2.24
C GLU A 1008 50.53 -5.40 1.30
N GLN A 1009 50.92 -6.40 0.50
CA GLN A 1009 51.90 -6.20 -0.56
C GLN A 1009 51.30 -5.37 -1.70
N ASP A 1010 52.15 -4.59 -2.35
CA ASP A 1010 51.81 -3.81 -3.54
C ASP A 1010 51.35 -4.77 -4.66
N ARG A 1011 50.19 -4.49 -5.23
CA ARG A 1011 49.56 -5.28 -6.30
C ARG A 1011 49.59 -4.54 -7.64
N GLY A 1012 50.36 -3.46 -7.76
CA GLY A 1012 50.44 -2.63 -8.95
C GLY A 1012 49.45 -1.46 -8.96
N GLU A 1013 48.93 -1.06 -7.79
CA GLU A 1013 47.91 0.01 -7.69
C GLU A 1013 48.42 1.37 -8.20
N LYS A 1014 49.73 1.60 -8.09
CA LYS A 1014 50.38 2.81 -8.60
C LYS A 1014 50.45 2.81 -10.13
N GLU A 1015 50.87 1.71 -10.75
CA GLU A 1015 50.96 1.55 -12.21
C GLU A 1015 49.58 1.64 -12.85
N ASP A 1016 48.56 1.05 -12.22
CA ASP A 1016 47.16 1.13 -12.64
C ASP A 1016 46.54 2.52 -12.40
N GLY A 1017 47.18 3.35 -11.56
CA GLY A 1017 46.72 4.69 -11.17
C GLY A 1017 45.47 4.70 -10.29
N VAL A 1018 45.05 3.54 -9.76
CA VAL A 1018 43.81 3.36 -8.98
C VAL A 1018 43.98 2.25 -7.95
N LEU A 1019 43.77 2.58 -6.67
CA LEU A 1019 43.62 1.59 -5.60
C LEU A 1019 42.14 1.20 -5.46
N ARG A 1020 41.83 -0.06 -5.74
CA ARG A 1020 40.46 -0.59 -5.69
C ARG A 1020 40.11 -1.09 -4.28
N LEU A 1021 38.89 -0.80 -3.87
CA LEU A 1021 38.30 -1.29 -2.62
C LEU A 1021 37.19 -2.29 -2.92
N GLY A 1022 36.99 -3.24 -2.02
CA GLY A 1022 35.86 -4.17 -2.03
C GLY A 1022 34.55 -3.46 -1.68
N PRO A 1023 33.40 -4.10 -1.96
CA PRO A 1023 32.09 -3.48 -1.81
C PRO A 1023 31.73 -3.13 -0.36
N LEU A 1024 32.36 -3.76 0.63
CA LEU A 1024 32.16 -3.51 2.07
C LEU A 1024 33.30 -2.69 2.70
N GLU A 1025 34.24 -2.19 1.89
CA GLU A 1025 35.45 -1.50 2.35
C GLU A 1025 35.37 0.03 2.15
N ILE A 1026 35.92 0.79 3.10
CA ILE A 1026 36.05 2.26 3.02
C ILE A 1026 37.52 2.63 3.25
N ALA A 1027 38.10 3.48 2.40
CA ALA A 1027 39.47 3.97 2.56
C ALA A 1027 39.60 4.90 3.76
N THR A 1028 40.65 4.74 4.56
CA THR A 1028 41.00 5.66 5.64
C THR A 1028 42.49 6.02 5.64
N CYS A 1029 42.78 7.28 5.97
CA CYS A 1029 44.12 7.81 6.18
C CYS A 1029 44.02 9.09 7.00
N ASP A 1030 43.97 8.97 8.33
CA ASP A 1030 43.93 10.13 9.24
C ASP A 1030 45.32 10.76 9.46
N ASN A 1031 46.38 9.99 9.20
CA ASN A 1031 47.77 10.37 9.41
C ASN A 1031 48.03 10.85 10.86
N ASP A 1032 47.37 10.22 11.82
CA ASP A 1032 47.55 10.49 13.25
C ASP A 1032 48.79 9.72 13.78
N PRO A 1033 49.83 10.40 14.29
CA PRO A 1033 51.00 9.75 14.87
C PRO A 1033 50.69 8.84 16.05
N ASP A 1034 49.60 9.12 16.79
CA ASP A 1034 49.17 8.32 17.94
C ASP A 1034 48.36 7.08 17.51
N ARG A 1035 47.92 7.03 16.24
CA ARG A 1035 47.14 5.92 15.64
C ARG A 1035 47.63 5.58 14.22
N PRO A 1036 48.91 5.19 14.05
CA PRO A 1036 49.48 4.89 12.73
C PRO A 1036 48.76 3.74 11.99
N GLU A 1037 48.03 2.89 12.72
CA GLU A 1037 47.19 1.83 12.17
C GLU A 1037 46.04 2.34 11.28
N ASN A 1038 45.66 3.62 11.38
CA ASN A 1038 44.59 4.23 10.59
C ASN A 1038 45.06 4.84 9.25
N GLY A 1039 46.34 4.64 8.90
CA GLY A 1039 46.92 5.04 7.62
C GLY A 1039 48.03 6.08 7.77
N LEU A 1040 48.97 6.05 6.83
CA LEU A 1040 50.18 6.87 6.83
C LEU A 1040 50.26 7.73 5.58
N LEU A 1041 50.52 9.03 5.77
CA LEU A 1041 50.76 10.00 4.70
C LEU A 1041 52.14 10.63 4.84
N ALA A 1042 53.09 10.18 4.03
CA ALA A 1042 54.43 10.74 3.95
C ALA A 1042 54.55 11.74 2.79
N ILE A 1043 54.99 12.97 3.06
CA ILE A 1043 55.21 14.00 2.03
C ILE A 1043 56.68 14.43 2.06
N SER A 1044 57.36 14.30 0.93
CA SER A 1044 58.72 14.79 0.72
C SER A 1044 58.68 16.01 -0.22
N LEU A 1045 59.39 17.09 0.16
CA LEU A 1045 59.44 18.33 -0.63
C LEU A 1045 60.83 18.51 -1.26
N GLY A 1046 60.85 18.63 -2.59
CA GLY A 1046 62.00 19.03 -3.40
C GLY A 1046 61.81 20.42 -4.03
N GLY A 1047 62.88 20.99 -4.59
CA GLY A 1047 62.86 22.33 -5.21
C GLY A 1047 63.97 23.24 -4.69
N ALA A 1048 64.34 24.25 -5.49
CA ALA A 1048 65.33 25.25 -5.09
C ALA A 1048 64.73 26.20 -4.05
N ARG A 1049 65.42 26.35 -2.90
CA ARG A 1049 65.03 27.24 -1.79
C ARG A 1049 64.97 28.71 -2.20
#